data_AF-A0A8B6EUW3-F1
#
_entry.id   AF-A0A8B6EUW3-F1
#
_cell.length_a   1.000
_cell.length_b   1.000
_cell.length_c   1.000
_cell.angle_alpha   90.00
_cell.angle_beta   90.00
_cell.angle_gamma   90.00
#
_symmetry.space_group_name_H-M   'P 1'
#
loop_
_entity.id
_entity.type
_entity.pdbx_description
1 polymer ?
#
loop_
_entity_poly.entity_id
_entity_poly.type
_entity_poly.pdbx_seq_one_letter_code
_entity_poly.pdbx_strand_id
1 'polypeptide(L)'
;MLYAQFNRDVVETEGWIDDKLKVAYEDNFTDVTDLESKMRKLQKHQAFEAECVANTDKIEQIKQQGDVLTAKKYKPDEVRQSLQRLMSKWNELLKASNDRGKGLVEAKDILEFNEQVDKVEMWIREKDSLVNAGDLGRDYEHCCELQKKANDQESAGITVDNGRIKFISDLADKLISQGRTDTGIVKERRDAMNKKWKAIQGELEQYKKDLSGALEIHAFNRDVDDINDRMNEKAVLLSNEDLGKDLPSVEALQRKQEETERDMSALQNQLEKLESSAGRLCKKYPEKAESIKTKQKEADENWEKLEDLSDKRKAMLSKSYELQKFLHDSKELVSWSNNMVSAMNSGELAKDVPEAEIFLQLHHERKAEIDGRKPVFAAVREHGNRLVSEKHYAATDIQKAIGQLDKAKLSLNGAWDKRNNLLTQCHDLQMFKETSEQTETWIASKEAFLANEDLGNTLYSVEALIKKHDGFEKMTMAQVDKVDDMKQFADNLVEQQHYAVNEITDRCRAVLDRYKRLLDSMAARKKKLEDSKNYQLFLRHLYEVSNWINEKLQIALDESYRDPTNLQAKIQKHVAFDAEVSANRNRVDSVKEEGQGLTEEKHYASEDIKKRLEELELSWQALIAASAEKKDRLQDAYRALMFNRVIDDLMVWMDEVENQLSSEDHGKDLTSVNYLLKKHQMLEQDITNHKEKVMDIKDAAQVFKDTKHFMNKELQARAKETSDRYSSLIEPSKIRRDNLEDAQLMYQYYRDIEDELLWIEEKKPVAASTELGSSLVAVQYLMKKHQTMESEIVAHEPLIDYVATSAERMVKAKHFASEDIEQRLQELHTQLQELKKLASVRKKKLQESVEAQKFYTEVSEADMWMEEKMPVLNSPDYGKDEEAVQVYIKKLDTLERDIENYNNNIAELGSLQRSLVEKGHYDSENIKKQHESVVTKYSHIQELTIQRRSMLNDTKKLYEYYREVGEVTTWISEHIVTASSEDYGQDLEHVEVSS
;
A
#
# COMPACT_ATOMS: atom_id res chain seq x y z
N MET A 1 117.54 155.04 -128.69
CA MET A 1 116.62 153.87 -128.74
C MET A 1 116.20 153.42 -127.34
N LEU A 2 117.12 153.16 -126.39
CA LEU A 2 116.81 152.66 -125.03
C LEU A 2 115.84 153.55 -124.18
N TYR A 3 115.93 154.88 -124.28
CA TYR A 3 115.12 155.81 -123.46
C TYR A 3 113.62 155.83 -123.83
N ALA A 4 113.29 155.60 -125.11
CA ALA A 4 111.92 155.56 -125.58
C ALA A 4 111.17 154.31 -125.09
N GLN A 5 111.90 153.21 -124.89
CA GLN A 5 111.34 151.97 -124.38
C GLN A 5 111.01 152.06 -122.88
N PHE A 6 111.91 152.64 -122.08
CA PHE A 6 111.67 152.86 -120.64
C PHE A 6 110.44 153.72 -120.34
N ASN A 7 110.27 154.86 -121.02
CA ASN A 7 109.11 155.73 -120.76
C ASN A 7 107.78 155.07 -121.14
N ARG A 8 107.76 154.24 -122.19
CA ARG A 8 106.57 153.48 -122.56
C ARG A 8 106.20 152.47 -121.46
N ASP A 9 107.19 151.73 -120.95
CA ASP A 9 106.96 150.67 -119.98
C ASP A 9 106.56 151.24 -118.59
N VAL A 10 107.08 152.42 -118.20
CA VAL A 10 106.64 153.14 -116.98
C VAL A 10 105.16 153.56 -117.07
N VAL A 11 104.75 154.17 -118.18
CA VAL A 11 103.36 154.67 -118.33
C VAL A 11 102.35 153.53 -118.32
N GLU A 12 102.65 152.42 -118.99
CA GLU A 12 101.76 151.26 -119.03
C GLU A 12 101.57 150.64 -117.63
N THR A 13 102.63 150.60 -116.83
CA THR A 13 102.59 150.00 -115.49
C THR A 13 101.90 150.90 -114.47
N GLU A 14 102.09 152.21 -114.55
CA GLU A 14 101.36 153.14 -113.67
C GLU A 14 99.85 153.11 -113.91
N GLY A 15 99.41 152.91 -115.16
CA GLY A 15 97.99 152.79 -115.49
C GLY A 15 97.32 151.59 -114.79
N TRP A 16 98.00 150.45 -114.70
CA TRP A 16 97.46 149.27 -114.03
C TRP A 16 97.38 149.43 -112.50
N ILE A 17 98.35 150.10 -111.88
CA ILE A 17 98.35 150.32 -110.43
C ILE A 17 97.18 151.22 -110.00
N ASP A 18 96.87 152.26 -110.77
CA ASP A 18 95.75 153.17 -110.48
C ASP A 18 94.39 152.44 -110.52
N ASP A 19 94.18 151.53 -111.47
CA ASP A 19 92.95 150.74 -111.56
C ASP A 19 92.72 149.84 -110.34
N LYS A 20 93.80 149.25 -109.78
CA LYS A 20 93.68 148.36 -108.62
C LYS A 20 93.53 149.10 -107.29
N LEU A 21 94.10 150.31 -107.17
CA LEU A 21 93.93 151.15 -105.97
C LEU A 21 92.47 151.58 -105.78
N LYS A 22 91.73 151.81 -106.87
CA LYS A 22 90.27 152.05 -106.79
C LYS A 22 89.52 150.89 -106.15
N VAL A 23 89.81 149.66 -106.56
CA VAL A 23 89.14 148.45 -106.03
C VAL A 23 89.46 148.23 -104.54
N ALA A 24 90.64 148.64 -104.07
CA ALA A 24 91.02 148.55 -102.66
C ALA A 24 90.30 149.60 -101.79
N TYR A 25 89.91 150.75 -102.34
CA TYR A 25 89.26 151.84 -101.61
C TYR A 25 87.73 151.91 -101.76
N GLU A 26 87.12 151.25 -102.75
CA GLU A 26 85.67 151.31 -103.00
C GLU A 26 84.80 150.54 -101.98
N ASP A 27 85.37 149.70 -101.11
CA ASP A 27 84.62 148.87 -100.13
C ASP A 27 84.79 149.35 -98.67
N ASN A 28 83.78 150.04 -98.10
CA ASN A 28 83.66 150.27 -96.64
C ASN A 28 82.85 149.13 -95.97
N PHE A 29 83.41 148.47 -94.95
CA PHE A 29 82.90 147.21 -94.33
C PHE A 29 81.77 147.36 -93.29
N THR A 30 81.08 148.50 -93.25
CA THR A 30 80.09 148.78 -92.20
C THR A 30 78.73 148.10 -92.39
N ASP A 31 78.40 147.63 -93.60
CA ASP A 31 77.03 147.20 -93.97
C ASP A 31 76.78 145.68 -93.98
N VAL A 32 77.41 144.90 -93.09
CA VAL A 32 77.15 143.44 -93.02
C VAL A 32 76.91 142.96 -91.59
N THR A 33 75.65 142.64 -91.27
CA THR A 33 75.16 142.27 -89.93
C THR A 33 75.07 140.76 -89.67
N ASP A 34 75.07 139.93 -90.72
CA ASP A 34 74.97 138.47 -90.63
C ASP A 34 76.30 137.76 -90.95
N LEU A 35 76.54 136.64 -90.23
CA LEU A 35 77.76 135.82 -90.28
C LEU A 35 78.05 135.27 -91.68
N GLU A 36 77.02 134.85 -92.41
CA GLU A 36 77.14 134.16 -93.70
C GLU A 36 77.53 135.15 -94.82
N SER A 37 76.94 136.34 -94.79
CA SER A 37 77.29 137.45 -95.69
C SER A 37 78.73 137.95 -95.48
N LYS A 38 79.24 137.97 -94.23
CA LYS A 38 80.64 138.35 -93.92
C LYS A 38 81.64 137.31 -94.45
N MET A 39 81.33 136.01 -94.37
CA MET A 39 82.21 134.96 -94.91
C MET A 39 82.41 135.07 -96.42
N ARG A 40 81.38 135.42 -97.21
CA ARG A 40 81.51 135.59 -98.67
C ARG A 40 82.42 136.76 -99.07
N LYS A 41 82.40 137.88 -98.33
CA LYS A 41 83.29 139.03 -98.60
C LYS A 41 84.76 138.69 -98.34
N LEU A 42 85.05 137.86 -97.33
CA LEU A 42 86.40 137.39 -97.03
C LEU A 42 87.00 136.56 -98.18
N GLN A 43 86.22 135.71 -98.84
CA GLN A 43 86.69 134.91 -99.99
C GLN A 43 87.06 135.75 -101.21
N LYS A 44 86.28 136.80 -101.53
CA LYS A 44 86.61 137.71 -102.65
C LYS A 44 87.93 138.47 -102.42
N HIS A 45 88.21 138.83 -101.18
CA HIS A 45 89.42 139.57 -100.82
C HIS A 45 90.70 138.72 -101.01
N GLN A 46 90.65 137.41 -100.74
CA GLN A 46 91.78 136.51 -100.97
C GLN A 46 92.15 136.37 -102.47
N ALA A 47 91.18 136.45 -103.38
CA ALA A 47 91.45 136.43 -104.83
C ALA A 47 92.15 137.71 -105.32
N PHE A 48 91.82 138.87 -104.73
CA PHE A 48 92.43 140.17 -105.04
C PHE A 48 93.92 140.24 -104.66
N GLU A 49 94.26 139.62 -103.52
CA GLU A 49 95.63 139.61 -102.99
C GLU A 49 96.59 138.78 -103.88
N ALA A 50 96.08 137.72 -104.54
CA ALA A 50 96.85 136.91 -105.48
C ALA A 50 97.26 137.64 -106.78
N GLU A 51 96.41 138.55 -107.30
CA GLU A 51 96.74 139.35 -108.49
C GLU A 51 97.87 140.36 -108.23
N CYS A 52 97.94 140.92 -107.02
CA CYS A 52 98.99 141.89 -106.65
C CYS A 52 100.37 141.22 -106.60
N VAL A 53 100.48 139.93 -106.28
CA VAL A 53 101.80 139.27 -106.23
C VAL A 53 102.39 139.04 -107.64
N ALA A 54 101.56 138.77 -108.65
CA ALA A 54 102.00 138.37 -109.98
C ALA A 54 102.66 139.49 -110.83
N ASN A 55 102.42 140.78 -110.53
CA ASN A 55 102.96 141.92 -111.30
C ASN A 55 104.28 142.50 -110.77
N THR A 56 104.82 141.91 -109.70
CA THR A 56 106.03 142.38 -109.00
C THR A 56 107.28 142.37 -109.91
N ASP A 57 107.50 141.31 -110.70
CA ASP A 57 108.68 141.17 -111.59
C ASP A 57 108.74 142.25 -112.69
N LYS A 58 107.57 142.68 -113.17
CA LYS A 58 107.45 143.66 -114.26
C LYS A 58 107.87 145.06 -113.80
N ILE A 59 107.55 145.43 -112.56
CA ILE A 59 107.96 146.70 -111.94
C ILE A 59 109.48 146.77 -111.75
N GLU A 60 110.12 145.63 -111.49
CA GLU A 60 111.56 145.54 -111.20
C GLU A 60 112.43 145.60 -112.48
N GLN A 61 111.97 145.03 -113.60
CA GLN A 61 112.64 145.17 -114.90
C GLN A 61 112.68 146.63 -115.38
N ILE A 62 111.59 147.38 -115.20
CA ILE A 62 111.50 148.80 -115.57
C ILE A 62 112.50 149.62 -114.75
N LYS A 63 112.64 149.28 -113.46
CA LYS A 63 113.63 149.86 -112.56
C LYS A 63 115.07 149.63 -113.03
N GLN A 64 115.44 148.42 -113.45
CA GLN A 64 116.77 148.16 -114.00
C GLN A 64 117.06 148.93 -115.30
N GLN A 65 116.08 149.03 -116.21
CA GLN A 65 116.25 149.79 -117.44
C GLN A 65 116.48 151.29 -117.17
N GLY A 66 115.75 151.86 -116.21
CA GLY A 66 115.92 153.25 -115.80
C GLY A 66 117.28 153.50 -115.11
N ASP A 67 117.78 152.56 -114.32
CA ASP A 67 119.11 152.68 -113.72
C ASP A 67 120.23 152.70 -114.80
N VAL A 68 120.15 151.84 -115.83
CA VAL A 68 121.11 151.80 -116.97
C VAL A 68 121.13 153.10 -117.77
N LEU A 69 119.97 153.73 -117.96
CA LEU A 69 119.84 155.01 -118.66
C LEU A 69 120.47 156.15 -117.87
N THR A 70 120.27 156.14 -116.55
CA THR A 70 120.85 157.12 -115.62
C THR A 70 122.38 157.01 -115.59
N ALA A 71 122.93 155.79 -115.65
CA ALA A 71 124.38 155.54 -115.72
C ALA A 71 125.03 156.08 -117.00
N LYS A 72 124.33 156.08 -118.13
CA LYS A 72 124.82 156.63 -119.41
C LYS A 72 124.76 158.16 -119.50
N LYS A 73 124.35 158.85 -118.42
CA LYS A 73 124.18 160.32 -118.33
C LYS A 73 123.25 160.91 -119.41
N TYR A 74 122.39 160.10 -120.00
CA TYR A 74 121.47 160.53 -121.04
C TYR A 74 120.12 160.89 -120.40
N LYS A 75 119.86 162.19 -120.24
CA LYS A 75 118.67 162.74 -119.56
C LYS A 75 118.39 162.10 -118.18
N PRO A 76 119.39 162.08 -117.27
CA PRO A 76 119.30 161.34 -116.01
C PRO A 76 118.18 161.84 -115.08
N ASP A 77 117.85 163.12 -115.10
CA ASP A 77 116.81 163.67 -114.22
C ASP A 77 115.39 163.23 -114.62
N GLU A 78 115.11 163.17 -115.92
CA GLU A 78 113.80 162.71 -116.42
C GLU A 78 113.57 161.22 -116.10
N VAL A 79 114.60 160.38 -116.29
CA VAL A 79 114.53 158.93 -115.98
C VAL A 79 114.27 158.69 -114.49
N ARG A 80 114.95 159.45 -113.62
CA ARG A 80 114.87 159.26 -112.17
C ARG A 80 113.51 159.66 -111.61
N GLN A 81 112.91 160.74 -112.12
CA GLN A 81 111.56 161.16 -111.73
C GLN A 81 110.51 160.11 -112.10
N SER A 82 110.57 159.57 -113.33
CA SER A 82 109.63 158.53 -113.77
C SER A 82 109.69 157.29 -112.88
N LEU A 83 110.89 156.84 -112.49
CA LEU A 83 111.05 155.66 -111.63
C LEU A 83 110.55 155.87 -110.20
N GLN A 84 110.79 157.05 -109.64
CA GLN A 84 110.37 157.37 -108.28
C GLN A 84 108.83 157.44 -108.18
N ARG A 85 108.15 157.90 -109.23
CA ARG A 85 106.68 157.95 -109.29
C ARG A 85 106.06 156.55 -109.30
N LEU A 86 106.54 155.67 -110.17
CA LEU A 86 106.05 154.28 -110.29
C LEU A 86 106.17 153.50 -108.96
N MET A 87 107.31 153.58 -108.28
CA MET A 87 107.54 152.86 -107.01
C MET A 87 106.66 153.36 -105.85
N SER A 88 106.28 154.63 -105.83
CA SER A 88 105.39 155.17 -104.79
C SER A 88 103.99 154.55 -104.89
N LYS A 89 103.43 154.48 -106.10
CA LYS A 89 102.08 153.94 -106.32
C LYS A 89 101.97 152.46 -105.97
N TRP A 90 103.02 151.68 -106.25
CA TRP A 90 103.03 150.24 -105.96
C TRP A 90 102.90 149.91 -104.46
N ASN A 91 103.62 150.66 -103.62
CA ASN A 91 103.59 150.44 -102.17
C ASN A 91 102.25 150.83 -101.53
N GLU A 92 101.54 151.79 -102.13
CA GLU A 92 100.21 152.19 -101.65
C GLU A 92 99.18 151.07 -101.83
N LEU A 93 99.20 150.39 -102.97
CA LEU A 93 98.29 149.28 -103.28
C LEU A 93 98.43 148.11 -102.29
N LEU A 94 99.66 147.72 -101.95
CA LEU A 94 99.93 146.62 -101.02
C LEU A 94 99.40 146.89 -99.60
N LYS A 95 99.49 148.14 -99.13
CA LYS A 95 99.04 148.50 -97.79
C LYS A 95 97.51 148.44 -97.66
N ALA A 96 96.79 148.89 -98.69
CA ALA A 96 95.34 148.88 -98.69
C ALA A 96 94.72 147.46 -98.68
N SER A 97 95.41 146.45 -99.25
CA SER A 97 94.94 145.05 -99.19
C SER A 97 94.93 144.50 -97.76
N ASN A 98 96.03 144.60 -97.02
CA ASN A 98 96.18 143.88 -95.73
C ASN A 98 95.22 144.36 -94.63
N ASP A 99 94.89 145.65 -94.59
CA ASP A 99 93.98 146.22 -93.59
C ASP A 99 92.53 145.71 -93.75
N ARG A 100 92.14 145.31 -94.96
CA ARG A 100 90.80 144.77 -95.28
C ARG A 100 90.58 143.36 -94.71
N GLY A 101 91.62 142.53 -94.60
CA GLY A 101 91.50 141.14 -94.15
C GLY A 101 91.25 140.98 -92.64
N LYS A 102 91.86 141.83 -91.80
CA LYS A 102 91.73 141.74 -90.33
C LYS A 102 90.32 142.02 -89.82
N GLY A 103 89.62 142.99 -90.39
CA GLY A 103 88.29 143.41 -89.88
C GLY A 103 87.16 142.38 -90.04
N LEU A 104 87.31 141.38 -90.93
CA LEU A 104 86.25 140.41 -91.21
C LEU A 104 86.23 139.20 -90.26
N VAL A 105 87.38 138.82 -89.68
CA VAL A 105 87.49 137.64 -88.80
C VAL A 105 86.96 137.91 -87.39
N GLU A 106 87.23 139.09 -86.83
CA GLU A 106 86.86 139.45 -85.45
C GLU A 106 85.33 139.49 -85.24
N ALA A 107 84.58 139.98 -86.22
CA ALA A 107 83.13 140.08 -86.11
C ALA A 107 82.42 138.72 -86.03
N LYS A 108 83.06 137.63 -86.47
CA LYS A 108 82.51 136.27 -86.38
C LYS A 108 82.50 135.78 -84.92
N ASP A 109 83.63 135.91 -84.24
CA ASP A 109 83.84 135.34 -82.90
C ASP A 109 82.90 135.99 -81.85
N ILE A 110 82.54 137.28 -81.99
CA ILE A 110 81.65 138.00 -81.06
C ILE A 110 80.21 137.46 -81.08
N LEU A 111 79.70 137.10 -82.26
CA LEU A 111 78.33 136.58 -82.39
C LEU A 111 78.20 135.18 -81.77
N GLU A 112 79.21 134.33 -81.96
CA GLU A 112 79.25 132.97 -81.41
C GLU A 112 79.26 132.98 -79.86
N PHE A 113 79.99 133.91 -79.23
CA PHE A 113 79.98 134.06 -77.77
C PHE A 113 78.60 134.40 -77.21
N ASN A 114 77.90 135.37 -77.81
CA ASN A 114 76.60 135.82 -77.30
C ASN A 114 75.53 134.71 -77.39
N GLU A 115 75.51 133.94 -78.48
CA GLU A 115 74.54 132.85 -78.64
C GLU A 115 74.72 131.75 -77.57
N GLN A 116 75.96 131.40 -77.22
CA GLN A 116 76.22 130.35 -76.24
C GLN A 116 75.89 130.78 -74.80
N VAL A 117 76.11 132.05 -74.44
CA VAL A 117 75.74 132.56 -73.11
C VAL A 117 74.23 132.51 -72.91
N ASP A 118 73.42 132.91 -73.91
CA ASP A 118 71.96 132.97 -73.77
C ASP A 118 71.33 131.58 -73.54
N LYS A 119 71.90 130.53 -74.13
CA LYS A 119 71.44 129.15 -73.90
C LYS A 119 71.75 128.66 -72.49
N VAL A 120 72.91 129.00 -71.94
CA VAL A 120 73.27 128.67 -70.55
C VAL A 120 72.35 129.40 -69.56
N GLU A 121 72.05 130.68 -69.80
CA GLU A 121 71.16 131.44 -68.92
C GLU A 121 69.73 130.89 -68.88
N MET A 122 69.22 130.26 -69.95
CA MET A 122 67.92 129.59 -69.95
C MET A 122 67.89 128.37 -69.01
N TRP A 123 68.88 127.47 -69.09
CA TRP A 123 68.95 126.30 -68.19
C TRP A 123 69.00 126.73 -66.72
N ILE A 124 69.76 127.78 -66.43
CA ILE A 124 69.86 128.33 -65.07
C ILE A 124 68.47 128.79 -64.58
N ARG A 125 67.68 129.47 -65.41
CA ARG A 125 66.30 129.88 -65.03
C ARG A 125 65.37 128.70 -64.77
N GLU A 126 65.47 127.63 -65.56
CA GLU A 126 64.64 126.43 -65.37
C GLU A 126 64.94 125.75 -64.04
N LYS A 127 66.23 125.59 -63.68
CA LYS A 127 66.61 125.01 -62.38
C LYS A 127 66.31 125.93 -61.22
N ASP A 128 66.48 127.24 -61.39
CA ASP A 128 66.13 128.23 -60.38
C ASP A 128 64.62 128.20 -60.08
N SER A 129 63.77 128.05 -61.10
CA SER A 129 62.33 127.87 -60.90
C SER A 129 61.98 126.58 -60.15
N LEU A 130 62.71 125.48 -60.38
CA LEU A 130 62.49 124.20 -59.70
C LEU A 130 62.85 124.30 -58.22
N VAL A 131 64.00 124.91 -57.90
CA VAL A 131 64.47 125.04 -56.53
C VAL A 131 63.63 126.04 -55.74
N ASN A 132 63.27 127.18 -56.33
CA ASN A 132 62.41 128.17 -55.68
C ASN A 132 60.98 127.67 -55.41
N ALA A 133 60.49 126.66 -56.17
CA ALA A 133 59.21 126.03 -55.88
C ALA A 133 59.22 125.25 -54.54
N GLY A 134 60.38 124.75 -54.10
CA GLY A 134 60.54 124.10 -52.80
C GLY A 134 59.69 122.84 -52.58
N ASP A 135 59.19 122.20 -53.65
CA ASP A 135 58.33 121.02 -53.55
C ASP A 135 59.15 119.75 -53.23
N LEU A 136 58.82 119.06 -52.15
CA LEU A 136 59.52 117.83 -51.73
C LEU A 136 58.73 116.55 -52.00
N GLY A 137 57.62 116.65 -52.74
CA GLY A 137 56.77 115.50 -53.06
C GLY A 137 55.70 115.22 -51.99
N ARG A 138 54.55 114.70 -52.44
CA ARG A 138 53.38 114.44 -51.59
C ARG A 138 53.39 113.01 -51.01
N ASP A 139 53.98 112.09 -51.75
CA ASP A 139 54.14 110.68 -51.45
C ASP A 139 55.49 110.19 -52.02
N TYR A 140 55.77 108.89 -51.85
CA TYR A 140 57.03 108.29 -52.27
C TYR A 140 57.26 108.39 -53.78
N GLU A 141 56.22 108.15 -54.57
CA GLU A 141 56.24 108.19 -56.04
C GLU A 141 56.48 109.61 -56.57
N HIS A 142 55.76 110.61 -56.03
CA HIS A 142 55.91 112.01 -56.44
C HIS A 142 57.29 112.56 -56.08
N CYS A 143 57.84 112.18 -54.91
CA CYS A 143 59.20 112.55 -54.50
C CYS A 143 60.28 111.95 -55.42
N CYS A 144 60.11 110.70 -55.88
CA CYS A 144 61.00 110.06 -56.87
C CYS A 144 61.05 110.85 -58.20
N GLU A 145 59.91 111.34 -58.68
CA GLU A 145 59.83 112.09 -59.93
C GLU A 145 60.53 113.45 -59.86
N LEU A 146 60.38 114.17 -58.74
CA LEU A 146 61.06 115.45 -58.50
C LEU A 146 62.59 115.27 -58.41
N GLN A 147 63.06 114.17 -57.81
CA GLN A 147 64.49 113.83 -57.76
C GLN A 147 65.08 113.58 -59.16
N LYS A 148 64.32 112.94 -60.06
CA LYS A 148 64.73 112.77 -61.47
C LYS A 148 64.88 114.14 -62.17
N LYS A 149 63.91 115.05 -62.01
CA LYS A 149 63.94 116.39 -62.62
C LYS A 149 65.08 117.27 -62.08
N ALA A 150 65.41 117.16 -60.80
CA ALA A 150 66.53 117.90 -60.20
C ALA A 150 67.90 117.43 -60.72
N ASN A 151 68.03 116.17 -61.16
CA ASN A 151 69.27 115.60 -61.67
C ASN A 151 69.52 115.82 -63.17
N ASP A 152 68.54 116.35 -63.89
CA ASP A 152 68.65 116.59 -65.34
C ASP A 152 69.57 117.78 -65.68
N GLN A 153 70.53 117.60 -66.58
CA GLN A 153 71.56 118.58 -66.98
C GLN A 153 71.38 119.11 -68.42
N GLU A 154 70.34 118.66 -69.12
CA GLU A 154 70.05 119.10 -70.49
C GLU A 154 69.02 120.23 -70.49
N SER A 155 69.21 121.23 -71.37
CA SER A 155 68.16 122.18 -71.75
C SER A 155 68.46 122.78 -73.12
N ALA A 156 67.41 123.03 -73.91
CA ALA A 156 67.48 123.64 -75.24
C ALA A 156 68.53 123.01 -76.20
N GLY A 157 68.72 121.68 -76.14
CA GLY A 157 69.62 120.94 -77.02
C GLY A 157 71.11 121.09 -76.69
N ILE A 158 71.44 121.63 -75.51
CA ILE A 158 72.81 121.69 -75.00
C ILE A 158 72.90 121.05 -73.60
N THR A 159 74.05 120.46 -73.31
CA THR A 159 74.43 120.05 -71.97
C THR A 159 75.09 121.25 -71.28
N VAL A 160 74.50 121.69 -70.17
CA VAL A 160 75.07 122.78 -69.36
C VAL A 160 75.88 122.15 -68.24
N ASP A 161 77.18 121.99 -68.49
CA ASP A 161 78.13 121.41 -67.57
C ASP A 161 79.34 122.34 -67.32
N ASN A 162 80.19 121.96 -66.37
CA ASN A 162 81.41 122.72 -66.07
C ASN A 162 82.34 122.85 -67.30
N GLY A 163 82.33 121.87 -68.22
CA GLY A 163 83.09 121.93 -69.46
C GLY A 163 82.61 123.03 -70.40
N ARG A 164 81.30 123.16 -70.60
CA ARG A 164 80.66 124.14 -71.47
C ARG A 164 80.83 125.57 -70.99
N ILE A 165 80.69 125.81 -69.68
CA ILE A 165 80.91 127.13 -69.07
C ILE A 165 82.35 127.62 -69.28
N LYS A 166 83.32 126.69 -69.20
CA LYS A 166 84.74 126.99 -69.44
C LYS A 166 84.99 127.35 -70.91
N PHE A 167 84.45 126.59 -71.85
CA PHE A 167 84.56 126.88 -73.29
C PHE A 167 84.05 128.28 -73.65
N ILE A 168 82.90 128.69 -73.11
CA ILE A 168 82.33 130.03 -73.35
C ILE A 168 83.21 131.13 -72.74
N SER A 169 83.82 130.86 -71.59
CA SER A 169 84.75 131.79 -70.94
C SER A 169 86.06 131.95 -71.74
N ASP A 170 86.60 130.85 -72.27
CA ASP A 170 87.81 130.87 -73.11
C ASP A 170 87.58 131.66 -74.42
N LEU A 171 86.39 131.53 -75.02
CA LEU A 171 85.98 132.30 -76.20
C LEU A 171 85.87 133.80 -75.91
N ALA A 172 85.35 134.16 -74.72
CA ALA A 172 85.32 135.54 -74.24
C ALA A 172 86.72 136.13 -74.05
N ASP A 173 87.64 135.35 -73.46
CA ASP A 173 89.01 135.77 -73.19
C ASP A 173 89.80 136.04 -74.47
N LYS A 174 89.57 135.22 -75.50
CA LYS A 174 90.12 135.43 -76.84
C LYS A 174 89.67 136.77 -77.43
N LEU A 175 88.36 137.07 -77.35
CA LEU A 175 87.79 138.35 -77.80
C LEU A 175 88.33 139.55 -77.01
N ILE A 176 88.58 139.38 -75.71
CA ILE A 176 89.11 140.45 -74.86
C ILE A 176 90.56 140.81 -75.24
N SER A 177 91.37 139.82 -75.59
CA SER A 177 92.78 140.01 -75.94
C SER A 177 93.03 140.80 -77.23
N GLN A 178 92.04 140.87 -78.13
CA GLN A 178 92.15 141.51 -79.46
C GLN A 178 91.91 143.04 -79.47
N GLY A 179 91.44 143.61 -78.36
CA GLY A 179 91.62 145.03 -78.01
C GLY A 179 91.02 146.09 -78.95
N ARG A 180 89.69 146.11 -79.14
CA ARG A 180 88.88 147.29 -79.58
C ARG A 180 87.48 147.31 -78.94
N THR A 181 86.68 148.33 -79.29
CA THR A 181 85.50 148.96 -78.66
C THR A 181 84.49 148.13 -77.83
N ASP A 182 84.37 146.80 -78.01
CA ASP A 182 83.35 145.97 -77.32
C ASP A 182 83.91 145.10 -76.17
N THR A 183 85.18 145.27 -75.84
CA THR A 183 85.93 144.51 -74.81
C THR A 183 85.31 144.57 -73.41
N GLY A 184 84.67 145.69 -73.05
CA GLY A 184 84.01 145.86 -71.75
C GLY A 184 82.77 144.97 -71.58
N ILE A 185 81.95 144.86 -72.64
CA ILE A 185 80.65 144.17 -72.62
C ILE A 185 80.86 142.65 -72.54
N VAL A 186 81.82 142.10 -73.29
CA VAL A 186 82.13 140.67 -73.30
C VAL A 186 82.61 140.20 -71.92
N LYS A 187 83.46 141.00 -71.25
CA LYS A 187 83.97 140.70 -69.90
C LYS A 187 82.85 140.69 -68.86
N GLU A 188 81.97 141.68 -68.89
CA GLU A 188 80.86 141.80 -67.95
C GLU A 188 79.86 140.64 -68.09
N ARG A 189 79.55 140.23 -69.33
CA ARG A 189 78.62 139.12 -69.61
C ARG A 189 79.20 137.76 -69.21
N ARG A 190 80.51 137.53 -69.41
CA ARG A 190 81.22 136.33 -68.92
C ARG A 190 81.17 136.23 -67.39
N ASP A 191 81.48 137.32 -66.70
CA ASP A 191 81.51 137.35 -65.23
C ASP A 191 80.11 137.15 -64.63
N ALA A 192 79.08 137.74 -65.26
CA ALA A 192 77.69 137.54 -64.88
C ALA A 192 77.23 136.07 -65.02
N MET A 193 77.53 135.42 -66.14
CA MET A 193 77.20 134.00 -66.37
C MET A 193 77.86 133.10 -65.33
N ASN A 194 79.17 133.28 -65.07
CA ASN A 194 79.91 132.48 -64.09
C ASN A 194 79.39 132.65 -62.66
N LYS A 195 78.93 133.85 -62.30
CA LYS A 195 78.30 134.10 -60.98
C LYS A 195 76.97 133.36 -60.84
N LYS A 196 76.11 133.42 -61.87
CA LYS A 196 74.81 132.71 -61.88
C LYS A 196 74.98 131.18 -61.81
N TRP A 197 75.95 130.63 -62.54
CA TRP A 197 76.26 129.19 -62.53
C TRP A 197 76.63 128.66 -61.14
N LYS A 198 77.49 129.39 -60.40
CA LYS A 198 77.87 128.99 -59.03
C LYS A 198 76.71 129.06 -58.04
N ALA A 199 75.84 130.06 -58.15
CA ALA A 199 74.69 130.21 -57.26
C ALA A 199 73.72 129.04 -57.40
N ILE A 200 73.30 128.74 -58.63
CA ILE A 200 72.33 127.67 -58.88
C ILE A 200 72.87 126.28 -58.54
N GLN A 201 74.18 126.04 -58.69
CA GLN A 201 74.78 124.78 -58.24
C GLN A 201 74.64 124.56 -56.73
N GLY A 202 74.82 125.61 -55.92
CA GLY A 202 74.68 125.50 -54.46
C GLY A 202 73.23 125.25 -54.05
N GLU A 203 72.29 125.96 -54.65
CA GLU A 203 70.85 125.86 -54.35
C GLU A 203 70.25 124.52 -54.81
N LEU A 204 70.63 124.04 -56.00
CA LEU A 204 70.18 122.75 -56.53
C LEU A 204 70.70 121.56 -55.70
N GLU A 205 71.92 121.63 -55.18
CA GLU A 205 72.48 120.56 -54.34
C GLU A 205 71.79 120.48 -52.98
N GLN A 206 71.44 121.63 -52.40
CA GLN A 206 70.65 121.68 -51.17
C GLN A 206 69.24 121.10 -51.39
N TYR A 207 68.57 121.45 -52.48
CA TYR A 207 67.25 120.91 -52.83
C TYR A 207 67.27 119.39 -53.06
N LYS A 208 68.30 118.84 -53.72
CA LYS A 208 68.47 117.38 -53.86
C LYS A 208 68.62 116.66 -52.53
N LYS A 209 69.31 117.27 -51.57
CA LYS A 209 69.48 116.72 -50.22
C LYS A 209 68.15 116.69 -49.47
N ASP A 210 67.35 117.73 -49.59
CA ASP A 210 66.03 117.82 -48.96
C ASP A 210 65.04 116.81 -49.58
N LEU A 211 65.06 116.65 -50.92
CA LEU A 211 64.31 115.60 -51.63
C LEU A 211 64.69 114.19 -51.20
N SER A 212 65.99 113.90 -51.04
CA SER A 212 66.44 112.60 -50.54
C SER A 212 65.94 112.32 -49.12
N GLY A 213 65.81 113.35 -48.28
CA GLY A 213 65.27 113.22 -46.93
C GLY A 213 63.76 112.96 -46.90
N ALA A 214 63.00 113.67 -47.75
CA ALA A 214 61.57 113.42 -47.90
C ALA A 214 61.29 111.99 -48.41
N LEU A 215 62.11 111.48 -49.34
CA LEU A 215 61.97 110.14 -49.90
C LEU A 215 62.11 109.02 -48.84
N GLU A 216 63.08 109.17 -47.94
CA GLU A 216 63.29 108.22 -46.83
C GLU A 216 62.11 108.20 -45.86
N ILE A 217 61.47 109.35 -45.62
CA ILE A 217 60.30 109.48 -44.74
C ILE A 217 59.05 108.91 -45.41
N HIS A 218 58.85 109.17 -46.70
CA HIS A 218 57.73 108.61 -47.46
C HIS A 218 57.81 107.09 -47.60
N ALA A 219 59.02 106.54 -47.79
CA ALA A 219 59.23 105.09 -47.80
C ALA A 219 58.82 104.45 -46.47
N PHE A 220 59.20 105.07 -45.36
CA PHE A 220 58.78 104.64 -44.02
C PHE A 220 57.26 104.69 -43.84
N ASN A 221 56.61 105.78 -44.25
CA ASN A 221 55.15 105.91 -44.15
C ASN A 221 54.42 104.82 -44.96
N ARG A 222 54.85 104.55 -46.19
CA ARG A 222 54.30 103.46 -47.02
C ARG A 222 54.44 102.10 -46.35
N ASP A 223 55.65 101.81 -45.83
CA ASP A 223 55.90 100.51 -45.17
C ASP A 223 55.08 100.36 -43.86
N VAL A 224 54.80 101.47 -43.14
CA VAL A 224 53.88 101.49 -41.99
C VAL A 224 52.44 101.22 -42.41
N ASP A 225 51.97 101.86 -43.49
CA ASP A 225 50.60 101.67 -44.00
C ASP A 225 50.37 100.23 -44.50
N ASP A 226 51.34 99.64 -45.23
CA ASP A 226 51.30 98.23 -45.66
C ASP A 226 51.20 97.25 -44.48
N ILE A 227 51.91 97.52 -43.37
CA ILE A 227 51.82 96.70 -42.16
C ILE A 227 50.47 96.88 -41.47
N ASN A 228 49.96 98.12 -41.39
CA ASN A 228 48.65 98.41 -40.81
C ASN A 228 47.51 97.71 -41.56
N ASP A 229 47.55 97.68 -42.89
CA ASP A 229 46.55 96.96 -43.70
C ASP A 229 46.56 95.46 -43.40
N ARG A 230 47.75 94.85 -43.31
CA ARG A 230 47.90 93.44 -42.92
C ARG A 230 47.45 93.17 -41.48
N MET A 231 47.69 94.09 -40.56
CA MET A 231 47.17 94.00 -39.18
C MET A 231 45.63 94.05 -39.17
N ASN A 232 45.03 94.94 -39.95
CA ASN A 232 43.57 95.05 -40.06
C ASN A 232 42.94 93.79 -40.68
N GLU A 233 43.54 93.21 -41.72
CA GLU A 233 43.10 91.92 -42.29
C GLU A 233 43.08 90.81 -41.23
N LYS A 234 44.14 90.72 -40.41
CA LYS A 234 44.22 89.75 -39.31
C LYS A 234 43.21 90.07 -38.20
N ALA A 235 42.95 91.34 -37.91
CA ALA A 235 41.96 91.76 -36.92
C ALA A 235 40.54 91.31 -37.31
N VAL A 236 40.19 91.38 -38.59
CA VAL A 236 38.89 90.89 -39.11
C VAL A 236 38.74 89.38 -38.90
N LEU A 237 39.80 88.61 -39.18
CA LEU A 237 39.79 87.16 -38.96
C LEU A 237 39.62 86.81 -37.47
N LEU A 238 40.30 87.52 -36.59
CA LEU A 238 40.23 87.32 -35.14
C LEU A 238 38.90 87.78 -34.54
N SER A 239 38.20 88.72 -35.17
CA SER A 239 36.90 89.23 -34.72
C SER A 239 35.71 88.30 -34.99
N ASN A 240 35.90 87.16 -35.66
CA ASN A 240 34.81 86.22 -35.96
C ASN A 240 34.27 85.53 -34.68
N GLU A 241 33.00 85.68 -34.32
CA GLU A 241 32.47 85.12 -33.07
C GLU A 241 32.23 83.58 -33.08
N ASP A 242 32.53 82.87 -34.16
CA ASP A 242 32.35 81.41 -34.22
C ASP A 242 33.31 80.67 -33.26
N LEU A 243 32.70 79.90 -32.33
CA LEU A 243 33.36 79.11 -31.30
C LEU A 243 33.28 77.59 -31.54
N GLY A 244 32.65 77.13 -32.63
CA GLY A 244 32.44 75.71 -32.93
C GLY A 244 31.30 75.07 -32.13
N LYS A 245 30.69 74.02 -32.70
CA LYS A 245 29.46 73.39 -32.18
C LYS A 245 29.64 71.99 -31.60
N ASP A 246 30.82 71.40 -31.82
CA ASP A 246 31.22 70.06 -31.40
C ASP A 246 32.74 70.01 -31.19
N LEU A 247 33.25 68.99 -30.49
CA LEU A 247 34.67 68.91 -30.13
C LEU A 247 35.60 69.01 -31.36
N PRO A 248 35.37 68.31 -32.50
CA PRO A 248 36.22 68.44 -33.68
C PRO A 248 36.21 69.85 -34.31
N SER A 249 35.06 70.52 -34.35
CA SER A 249 34.97 71.87 -34.90
C SER A 249 35.71 72.90 -34.04
N VAL A 250 35.65 72.79 -32.70
CA VAL A 250 36.43 73.68 -31.83
C VAL A 250 37.92 73.44 -31.96
N GLU A 251 38.37 72.19 -32.02
CA GLU A 251 39.79 71.87 -32.25
C GLU A 251 40.32 72.41 -33.58
N ALA A 252 39.50 72.34 -34.65
CA ALA A 252 39.86 72.92 -35.94
C ALA A 252 40.00 74.46 -35.87
N LEU A 253 39.10 75.13 -35.15
CA LEU A 253 39.16 76.58 -34.93
C LEU A 253 40.36 76.98 -34.07
N GLN A 254 40.74 76.20 -33.05
CA GLN A 254 41.96 76.41 -32.27
C GLN A 254 43.22 76.29 -33.12
N ARG A 255 43.32 75.28 -34.00
CA ARG A 255 44.45 75.16 -34.94
C ARG A 255 44.55 76.36 -35.89
N LYS A 256 43.41 76.85 -36.39
CA LYS A 256 43.35 78.04 -37.24
C LYS A 256 43.74 79.33 -36.49
N GLN A 257 43.39 79.42 -35.20
CA GLN A 257 43.84 80.49 -34.31
C GLN A 257 45.36 80.46 -34.13
N GLU A 258 45.94 79.30 -33.83
CA GLU A 258 47.40 79.12 -33.72
C GLU A 258 48.13 79.48 -35.01
N GLU A 259 47.57 79.13 -36.17
CA GLU A 259 48.11 79.52 -37.48
C GLU A 259 48.12 81.04 -37.66
N THR A 260 47.03 81.71 -37.23
CA THR A 260 46.92 83.18 -37.26
C THR A 260 47.91 83.86 -36.29
N GLU A 261 48.10 83.30 -35.09
CA GLU A 261 49.10 83.77 -34.11
C GLU A 261 50.55 83.63 -34.63
N ARG A 262 50.84 82.56 -35.38
CA ARG A 262 52.16 82.40 -36.06
C ARG A 262 52.39 83.46 -37.12
N ASP A 263 51.37 83.77 -37.93
CA ASP A 263 51.44 84.85 -38.93
C ASP A 263 51.65 86.22 -38.27
N MET A 264 51.00 86.46 -37.13
CA MET A 264 51.20 87.67 -36.33
C MET A 264 52.65 87.80 -35.84
N SER A 265 53.32 86.71 -35.44
CA SER A 265 54.75 86.78 -35.07
C SER A 265 55.64 87.31 -36.20
N ALA A 266 55.29 87.04 -37.46
CA ALA A 266 56.01 87.61 -38.60
C ALA A 266 55.77 89.13 -38.74
N LEU A 267 54.54 89.60 -38.47
CA LEU A 267 54.20 91.03 -38.45
C LEU A 267 54.92 91.77 -37.31
N GLN A 268 55.00 91.17 -36.12
CA GLN A 268 55.75 91.71 -34.97
C GLN A 268 57.21 92.00 -35.33
N ASN A 269 57.88 91.02 -35.94
CA ASN A 269 59.27 91.18 -36.39
C ASN A 269 59.45 92.28 -37.45
N GLN A 270 58.43 92.56 -38.26
CA GLN A 270 58.47 93.66 -39.23
C GLN A 270 58.22 95.01 -38.55
N LEU A 271 57.33 95.06 -37.56
CA LEU A 271 57.07 96.24 -36.74
C LEU A 271 58.33 96.70 -35.98
N GLU A 272 59.07 95.78 -35.36
CA GLU A 272 60.34 96.08 -34.67
C GLU A 272 61.40 96.70 -35.60
N LYS A 273 61.43 96.26 -36.87
CA LYS A 273 62.32 96.84 -37.90
C LYS A 273 61.87 98.25 -38.30
N LEU A 274 60.55 98.50 -38.36
CA LEU A 274 60.02 99.83 -38.60
C LEU A 274 60.26 100.76 -37.42
N GLU A 275 60.11 100.30 -36.18
CA GLU A 275 60.46 101.06 -34.98
C GLU A 275 61.94 101.47 -34.97
N SER A 276 62.84 100.53 -35.30
CA SER A 276 64.27 100.81 -35.45
C SER A 276 64.54 101.85 -36.55
N SER A 277 63.80 101.76 -37.67
CA SER A 277 63.90 102.69 -38.79
C SER A 277 63.34 104.08 -38.44
N ALA A 278 62.22 104.15 -37.73
CA ALA A 278 61.62 105.37 -37.19
C ALA A 278 62.57 106.09 -36.24
N GLY A 279 63.21 105.34 -35.32
CA GLY A 279 64.21 105.88 -34.40
C GLY A 279 65.45 106.44 -35.12
N ARG A 280 65.88 105.80 -36.21
CA ARG A 280 66.96 106.31 -37.06
C ARG A 280 66.55 107.57 -37.83
N LEU A 281 65.36 107.59 -38.44
CA LEU A 281 64.85 108.73 -39.20
C LEU A 281 64.58 109.95 -38.31
N CYS A 282 64.04 109.75 -37.10
CA CYS A 282 63.86 110.81 -36.11
C CYS A 282 65.18 111.49 -35.69
N LYS A 283 66.29 110.73 -35.61
CA LYS A 283 67.61 111.30 -35.31
C LYS A 283 68.20 112.07 -36.50
N LYS A 284 67.91 111.62 -37.72
CA LYS A 284 68.44 112.19 -38.96
C LYS A 284 67.65 113.43 -39.43
N TYR A 285 66.34 113.47 -39.15
CA TYR A 285 65.42 114.55 -39.51
C TYR A 285 64.61 115.02 -38.28
N PRO A 286 65.23 115.77 -37.35
CA PRO A 286 64.59 116.19 -36.10
C PRO A 286 63.29 116.99 -36.30
N GLU A 287 63.25 117.82 -37.34
CA GLU A 287 62.10 118.65 -37.72
C GLU A 287 60.88 117.86 -38.22
N LYS A 288 61.06 116.59 -38.62
CA LYS A 288 59.97 115.68 -39.03
C LYS A 288 59.71 114.55 -38.03
N ALA A 289 60.44 114.53 -36.90
CA ALA A 289 60.36 113.46 -35.91
C ALA A 289 58.96 113.28 -35.29
N GLU A 290 58.19 114.35 -35.11
CA GLU A 290 56.82 114.27 -34.56
C GLU A 290 55.86 113.55 -35.51
N SER A 291 55.97 113.80 -36.82
CA SER A 291 55.18 113.11 -37.84
C SER A 291 55.53 111.62 -37.91
N ILE A 292 56.82 111.28 -37.86
CA ILE A 292 57.31 109.88 -37.89
C ILE A 292 56.85 109.12 -36.63
N LYS A 293 56.95 109.74 -35.45
CA LYS A 293 56.46 109.16 -34.19
C LYS A 293 54.95 108.96 -34.18
N THR A 294 54.19 109.86 -34.78
CA THR A 294 52.73 109.72 -34.89
C THR A 294 52.37 108.50 -35.73
N LYS A 295 53.02 108.31 -36.88
CA LYS A 295 52.83 107.13 -37.74
C LYS A 295 53.30 105.83 -37.07
N GLN A 296 54.40 105.86 -36.33
CA GLN A 296 54.83 104.71 -35.51
C GLN A 296 53.78 104.34 -34.45
N LYS A 297 53.27 105.33 -33.71
CA LYS A 297 52.25 105.12 -32.66
C LYS A 297 50.95 104.53 -33.20
N GLU A 298 50.54 104.92 -34.41
CA GLU A 298 49.38 104.32 -35.09
C GLU A 298 49.56 102.81 -35.30
N ALA A 299 50.76 102.38 -35.73
CA ALA A 299 51.07 100.96 -35.91
C ALA A 299 51.13 100.19 -34.59
N ASP A 300 51.70 100.80 -33.54
CA ASP A 300 51.76 100.21 -32.19
C ASP A 300 50.36 100.02 -31.59
N GLU A 301 49.48 101.03 -31.71
CA GLU A 301 48.10 100.95 -31.22
C GLU A 301 47.25 99.90 -31.99
N ASN A 302 47.48 99.74 -33.29
CA ASN A 302 46.82 98.70 -34.08
C ASN A 302 47.33 97.30 -33.72
N TRP A 303 48.63 97.16 -33.41
CA TRP A 303 49.20 95.92 -32.89
C TRP A 303 48.61 95.53 -31.54
N GLU A 304 48.52 96.47 -30.58
CA GLU A 304 47.95 96.21 -29.25
C GLU A 304 46.48 95.75 -29.34
N LYS A 305 45.69 96.36 -30.23
CA LYS A 305 44.30 95.92 -30.50
C LYS A 305 44.25 94.51 -31.10
N LEU A 306 45.16 94.20 -32.02
CA LEU A 306 45.22 92.88 -32.65
C LEU A 306 45.59 91.79 -31.64
N GLU A 307 46.55 92.07 -30.75
CA GLU A 307 46.97 91.20 -29.67
C GLU A 307 45.81 90.93 -28.68
N ASP A 308 45.10 91.97 -28.24
CA ASP A 308 43.93 91.84 -27.35
C ASP A 308 42.78 91.03 -28.00
N LEU A 309 42.53 91.22 -29.30
CA LEU A 309 41.55 90.40 -30.05
C LEU A 309 41.98 88.93 -30.12
N SER A 310 43.27 88.67 -30.36
CA SER A 310 43.83 87.32 -30.40
C SER A 310 43.66 86.61 -29.06
N ASP A 311 44.06 87.26 -27.96
CA ASP A 311 43.98 86.70 -26.62
C ASP A 311 42.54 86.44 -26.16
N LYS A 312 41.63 87.39 -26.43
CA LYS A 312 40.19 87.22 -26.14
C LYS A 312 39.60 86.04 -26.90
N ARG A 313 39.90 85.92 -28.20
CA ARG A 313 39.41 84.80 -29.01
C ARG A 313 39.99 83.47 -28.53
N LYS A 314 41.30 83.40 -28.26
CA LYS A 314 41.97 82.21 -27.73
C LYS A 314 41.34 81.75 -26.41
N ALA A 315 41.07 82.67 -25.49
CA ALA A 315 40.41 82.37 -24.22
C ALA A 315 38.97 81.83 -24.43
N MET A 316 38.21 82.41 -25.36
CA MET A 316 36.85 81.93 -25.68
C MET A 316 36.84 80.58 -26.38
N LEU A 317 37.78 80.32 -27.30
CA LEU A 317 37.94 79.01 -27.95
C LEU A 317 38.39 77.93 -26.96
N SER A 318 39.27 78.27 -26.00
CA SER A 318 39.65 77.36 -24.90
C SER A 318 38.45 77.01 -24.02
N LYS A 319 37.63 78.00 -23.64
CA LYS A 319 36.35 77.76 -22.93
C LYS A 319 35.39 76.86 -23.74
N SER A 320 35.22 77.14 -25.03
CA SER A 320 34.39 76.31 -25.92
C SER A 320 34.90 74.86 -26.01
N TYR A 321 36.21 74.65 -26.05
CA TYR A 321 36.81 73.31 -26.09
C TYR A 321 36.47 72.53 -24.81
N GLU A 322 36.67 73.15 -23.65
CA GLU A 322 36.35 72.53 -22.35
C GLU A 322 34.85 72.16 -22.26
N LEU A 323 33.95 73.03 -22.73
CA LEU A 323 32.52 72.74 -22.82
C LEU A 323 32.23 71.54 -23.73
N GLN A 324 32.73 71.56 -24.97
CA GLN A 324 32.43 70.51 -25.93
C GLN A 324 33.05 69.16 -25.54
N LYS A 325 34.21 69.18 -24.89
CA LYS A 325 34.84 67.99 -24.32
C LYS A 325 33.99 67.40 -23.20
N PHE A 326 33.56 68.22 -22.25
CA PHE A 326 32.65 67.79 -21.19
C PHE A 326 31.33 67.22 -21.76
N LEU A 327 30.71 67.90 -22.73
CA LEU A 327 29.46 67.45 -23.35
C LEU A 327 29.63 66.15 -24.13
N HIS A 328 30.77 65.96 -24.80
CA HIS A 328 31.11 64.72 -25.50
C HIS A 328 31.22 63.56 -24.49
N ASP A 329 32.09 63.69 -23.49
CA ASP A 329 32.31 62.66 -22.47
C ASP A 329 31.02 62.33 -21.70
N SER A 330 30.21 63.35 -21.38
CA SER A 330 28.91 63.18 -20.73
C SER A 330 27.93 62.39 -21.61
N LYS A 331 27.83 62.71 -22.91
CA LYS A 331 26.96 61.99 -23.85
C LYS A 331 27.38 60.54 -24.05
N GLU A 332 28.69 60.27 -24.14
CA GLU A 332 29.19 58.90 -24.25
C GLU A 332 28.83 58.06 -23.01
N LEU A 333 29.03 58.61 -21.81
CA LEU A 333 28.68 57.92 -20.56
C LEU A 333 27.17 57.70 -20.40
N VAL A 334 26.34 58.67 -20.79
CA VAL A 334 24.87 58.53 -20.79
C VAL A 334 24.42 57.47 -21.80
N SER A 335 24.97 57.49 -23.02
CA SER A 335 24.67 56.50 -24.06
C SER A 335 25.04 55.08 -23.62
N TRP A 336 26.26 54.90 -23.11
CA TRP A 336 26.71 53.63 -22.58
C TRP A 336 25.82 53.15 -21.42
N SER A 337 25.44 54.04 -20.49
CA SER A 337 24.53 53.68 -19.38
C SER A 337 23.18 53.18 -19.88
N ASN A 338 22.59 53.88 -20.86
CA ASN A 338 21.29 53.52 -21.41
C ASN A 338 21.36 52.17 -22.15
N ASN A 339 22.43 51.93 -22.92
CA ASN A 339 22.66 50.65 -23.60
C ASN A 339 22.83 49.50 -22.60
N MET A 340 23.59 49.71 -21.52
CA MET A 340 23.78 48.71 -20.47
C MET A 340 22.47 48.43 -19.71
N VAL A 341 21.68 49.46 -19.38
CA VAL A 341 20.33 49.30 -18.81
C VAL A 341 19.43 48.50 -19.74
N SER A 342 19.43 48.80 -21.05
CA SER A 342 18.65 48.06 -22.04
C SER A 342 19.06 46.59 -22.10
N ALA A 343 20.36 46.29 -22.12
CA ALA A 343 20.88 44.93 -22.15
C ALA A 343 20.54 44.13 -20.88
N MET A 344 20.51 44.77 -19.70
CA MET A 344 20.07 44.13 -18.46
C MET A 344 18.57 43.84 -18.43
N ASN A 345 17.75 44.68 -19.06
CA ASN A 345 16.30 44.53 -19.08
C ASN A 345 15.78 43.54 -20.14
N SER A 346 16.52 43.32 -21.23
CA SER A 346 16.08 42.48 -22.35
C SER A 346 16.37 40.98 -22.19
N GLY A 347 17.07 40.56 -21.13
CA GLY A 347 17.45 39.15 -20.94
C GLY A 347 16.30 38.27 -20.46
N GLU A 348 16.20 37.05 -21.01
CA GLU A 348 15.29 36.01 -20.52
C GLU A 348 15.71 35.52 -19.11
N LEU A 349 14.83 34.77 -18.45
CA LEU A 349 15.12 34.08 -17.20
C LEU A 349 15.59 32.65 -17.49
N ALA A 350 16.48 32.14 -16.63
CA ALA A 350 17.06 30.82 -16.79
C ALA A 350 16.04 29.69 -16.56
N LYS A 351 16.21 28.59 -17.29
CA LYS A 351 15.31 27.42 -17.25
C LYS A 351 15.83 26.30 -16.37
N ASP A 352 17.12 26.30 -16.06
CA ASP A 352 17.80 25.34 -15.20
C ASP A 352 18.86 26.04 -14.33
N VAL A 353 19.43 25.31 -13.37
CA VAL A 353 20.44 25.82 -12.44
C VAL A 353 21.71 26.27 -13.18
N PRO A 354 22.32 25.48 -14.09
CA PRO A 354 23.52 25.91 -14.80
C PRO A 354 23.34 27.19 -15.61
N GLU A 355 22.21 27.35 -16.32
CA GLU A 355 21.90 28.57 -17.06
C GLU A 355 21.72 29.77 -16.12
N ALA A 356 21.13 29.56 -14.93
CA ALA A 356 20.96 30.61 -13.93
C ALA A 356 22.30 31.07 -13.35
N GLU A 357 23.22 30.14 -13.07
CA GLU A 357 24.59 30.44 -12.63
C GLU A 357 25.36 31.24 -13.71
N ILE A 358 25.26 30.85 -14.98
CA ILE A 358 25.88 31.58 -16.10
C ILE A 358 25.32 33.00 -16.19
N PHE A 359 24.00 33.17 -16.05
CA PHE A 359 23.38 34.51 -16.11
C PHE A 359 23.79 35.39 -14.93
N LEU A 360 23.90 34.84 -13.73
CA LEU A 360 24.42 35.56 -12.55
C LEU A 360 25.89 35.95 -12.76
N GLN A 361 26.72 35.04 -13.26
CA GLN A 361 28.11 35.32 -13.56
C GLN A 361 28.25 36.46 -14.57
N LEU A 362 27.53 36.41 -15.70
CA LEU A 362 27.52 37.48 -16.69
C LEU A 362 27.02 38.82 -16.10
N HIS A 363 26.06 38.77 -15.18
CA HIS A 363 25.56 39.97 -14.50
C HIS A 363 26.57 40.55 -13.49
N HIS A 364 27.37 39.71 -12.84
CA HIS A 364 28.50 40.13 -12.02
C HIS A 364 29.65 40.69 -12.85
N GLU A 365 29.92 40.18 -14.05
CA GLU A 365 30.88 40.78 -14.99
C GLU A 365 30.45 42.19 -15.40
N ARG A 366 29.15 42.37 -15.72
CA ARG A 366 28.58 43.71 -15.95
C ARG A 366 28.72 44.61 -14.73
N LYS A 367 28.59 44.07 -13.51
CA LYS A 367 28.82 44.84 -12.28
C LYS A 367 30.26 45.35 -12.20
N ALA A 368 31.23 44.49 -12.50
CA ALA A 368 32.64 44.86 -12.52
C ALA A 368 32.90 45.96 -13.57
N GLU A 369 32.27 45.88 -14.74
CA GLU A 369 32.35 46.93 -15.77
C GLU A 369 31.75 48.27 -15.30
N ILE A 370 30.58 48.22 -14.64
CA ILE A 370 29.93 49.40 -14.04
C ILE A 370 30.82 50.03 -12.97
N ASP A 371 31.38 49.19 -12.10
CA ASP A 371 32.22 49.64 -10.99
C ASP A 371 33.57 50.19 -11.50
N GLY A 372 34.15 49.60 -12.53
CA GLY A 372 35.38 50.08 -13.18
C GLY A 372 35.22 51.46 -13.84
N ARG A 373 34.02 51.81 -14.31
CA ARG A 373 33.72 53.15 -14.87
C ARG A 373 33.31 54.20 -13.83
N LYS A 374 33.12 53.85 -12.55
CA LYS A 374 32.77 54.82 -11.50
C LYS A 374 33.75 56.01 -11.40
N PRO A 375 35.08 55.83 -11.47
CA PRO A 375 36.02 56.95 -11.44
C PRO A 375 35.84 57.89 -12.63
N VAL A 376 35.51 57.36 -13.81
CA VAL A 376 35.27 58.16 -15.03
C VAL A 376 34.02 59.04 -14.88
N PHE A 377 32.93 58.48 -14.35
CA PHE A 377 31.74 59.27 -13.99
C PHE A 377 32.05 60.39 -13.01
N ALA A 378 32.87 60.11 -11.99
CA ALA A 378 33.27 61.11 -11.02
C ALA A 378 34.12 62.22 -11.66
N ALA A 379 35.08 61.86 -12.52
CA ALA A 379 35.94 62.80 -13.22
C ALA A 379 35.16 63.73 -14.16
N VAL A 380 34.24 63.21 -14.98
CA VAL A 380 33.40 64.02 -15.88
C VAL A 380 32.46 64.94 -15.08
N ARG A 381 31.91 64.45 -13.98
CA ARG A 381 31.07 65.25 -13.08
C ARG A 381 31.87 66.38 -12.41
N GLU A 382 33.10 66.08 -11.96
CA GLU A 382 34.00 67.07 -11.38
C GLU A 382 34.42 68.12 -12.41
N HIS A 383 34.73 67.70 -13.64
CA HIS A 383 35.02 68.60 -14.76
C HIS A 383 33.85 69.56 -15.03
N GLY A 384 32.63 69.05 -15.12
CA GLY A 384 31.43 69.89 -15.26
C GLY A 384 31.24 70.86 -14.08
N ASN A 385 31.38 70.39 -12.84
CA ASN A 385 31.27 71.24 -11.65
C ASN A 385 32.32 72.35 -11.61
N ARG A 386 33.56 72.05 -12.05
CA ARG A 386 34.64 73.02 -12.16
C ARG A 386 34.26 74.14 -13.13
N LEU A 387 33.79 73.79 -14.33
CA LEU A 387 33.33 74.77 -15.33
C LEU A 387 32.17 75.65 -14.81
N VAL A 388 31.24 75.07 -14.05
CA VAL A 388 30.17 75.85 -13.40
C VAL A 388 30.74 76.80 -12.36
N SER A 389 31.69 76.35 -11.53
CA SER A 389 32.32 77.19 -10.49
C SER A 389 33.14 78.36 -11.06
N GLU A 390 33.75 78.16 -12.23
CA GLU A 390 34.50 79.18 -12.97
C GLU A 390 33.60 80.15 -13.77
N LYS A 391 32.27 80.06 -13.59
CA LYS A 391 31.27 80.90 -14.29
C LYS A 391 31.38 80.81 -15.82
N HIS A 392 31.55 79.60 -16.34
CA HIS A 392 31.52 79.34 -17.78
C HIS A 392 30.24 79.89 -18.43
N TYR A 393 30.31 80.43 -19.65
CA TYR A 393 29.17 81.09 -20.31
C TYR A 393 27.96 80.16 -20.52
N ALA A 394 28.21 78.85 -20.63
CA ALA A 394 27.19 77.80 -20.78
C ALA A 394 26.90 77.02 -19.48
N ALA A 395 27.07 77.63 -18.30
CA ALA A 395 26.91 76.95 -17.01
C ALA A 395 25.55 76.23 -16.85
N THR A 396 24.46 76.79 -17.39
CA THR A 396 23.12 76.18 -17.34
C THR A 396 23.05 74.86 -18.11
N ASP A 397 23.64 74.80 -19.31
CA ASP A 397 23.67 73.59 -20.14
C ASP A 397 24.58 72.52 -19.52
N ILE A 398 25.72 72.94 -18.95
CA ILE A 398 26.62 72.07 -18.20
C ILE A 398 25.89 71.42 -17.02
N GLN A 399 25.15 72.21 -16.24
CA GLN A 399 24.43 71.71 -15.07
C GLN A 399 23.29 70.76 -15.46
N LYS A 400 22.62 71.01 -16.59
CA LYS A 400 21.63 70.08 -17.16
C LYS A 400 22.27 68.75 -17.58
N ALA A 401 23.44 68.78 -18.22
CA ALA A 401 24.18 67.59 -18.62
C ALA A 401 24.70 66.80 -17.39
N ILE A 402 25.16 67.47 -16.34
CA ILE A 402 25.49 66.83 -15.05
C ILE A 402 24.26 66.12 -14.47
N GLY A 403 23.09 66.77 -14.47
CA GLY A 403 21.85 66.15 -14.00
C GLY A 403 21.43 64.93 -14.81
N GLN A 404 21.62 64.95 -16.13
CA GLN A 404 21.39 63.79 -17.01
C GLN A 404 22.37 62.66 -16.70
N LEU A 405 23.65 62.97 -16.49
CA LEU A 405 24.68 62.00 -16.11
C LEU A 405 24.37 61.34 -14.76
N ASP A 406 24.00 62.12 -13.74
CA ASP A 406 23.62 61.61 -12.42
C ASP A 406 22.36 60.72 -12.50
N LYS A 407 21.36 61.12 -13.29
CA LYS A 407 20.16 60.32 -13.54
C LYS A 407 20.48 59.00 -14.25
N ALA A 408 21.34 59.02 -15.26
CA ALA A 408 21.77 57.82 -15.98
C ALA A 408 22.52 56.86 -15.04
N LYS A 409 23.42 57.38 -14.19
CA LYS A 409 24.13 56.59 -13.17
C LYS A 409 23.19 55.95 -12.15
N LEU A 410 22.19 56.70 -11.65
CA LEU A 410 21.18 56.17 -10.73
C LEU A 410 20.32 55.08 -11.41
N SER A 411 19.87 55.33 -12.64
CA SER A 411 19.10 54.36 -13.42
C SER A 411 19.90 53.08 -13.69
N LEU A 412 21.20 53.19 -13.97
CA LEU A 412 22.08 52.06 -14.22
C LEU A 412 22.24 51.17 -12.99
N ASN A 413 22.56 51.76 -11.83
CA ASN A 413 22.68 50.99 -10.59
C ASN A 413 21.35 50.37 -10.18
N GLY A 414 20.25 51.14 -10.24
CA GLY A 414 18.92 50.62 -9.91
C GLY A 414 18.44 49.50 -10.84
N ALA A 415 18.76 49.56 -12.14
CA ALA A 415 18.47 48.48 -13.07
C ALA A 415 19.32 47.23 -12.77
N TRP A 416 20.60 47.42 -12.42
CA TRP A 416 21.47 46.32 -12.01
C TRP A 416 20.96 45.63 -10.74
N ASP A 417 20.60 46.38 -9.70
CA ASP A 417 20.10 45.82 -8.42
C ASP A 417 18.79 45.05 -8.62
N LYS A 418 17.84 45.61 -9.38
CA LYS A 418 16.57 44.94 -9.70
C LYS A 418 16.79 43.66 -10.49
N ARG A 419 17.66 43.70 -11.51
CA ARG A 419 17.96 42.52 -12.32
C ARG A 419 18.74 41.48 -11.53
N ASN A 420 19.63 41.89 -10.64
CA ASN A 420 20.37 40.98 -9.75
C ASN A 420 19.40 40.22 -8.84
N ASN A 421 18.49 40.93 -8.17
CA ASN A 421 17.48 40.31 -7.31
C ASN A 421 16.61 39.31 -8.11
N LEU A 422 16.16 39.71 -9.32
CA LEU A 422 15.38 38.81 -10.18
C LEU A 422 16.17 37.57 -10.62
N LEU A 423 17.45 37.70 -10.98
CA LEU A 423 18.30 36.57 -11.37
C LEU A 423 18.61 35.65 -10.19
N THR A 424 18.87 36.20 -9.00
CA THR A 424 19.06 35.42 -7.78
C THR A 424 17.81 34.64 -7.42
N GLN A 425 16.63 35.29 -7.43
CA GLN A 425 15.36 34.59 -7.24
C GLN A 425 15.16 33.51 -8.33
N CYS A 426 15.44 33.82 -9.60
CA CYS A 426 15.33 32.81 -10.66
C CYS A 426 16.23 31.59 -10.39
N HIS A 427 17.47 31.81 -9.96
CA HIS A 427 18.39 30.74 -9.57
C HIS A 427 17.83 29.92 -8.40
N ASP A 428 17.36 30.58 -7.35
CA ASP A 428 16.82 29.93 -6.16
C ASP A 428 15.57 29.10 -6.48
N LEU A 429 14.71 29.57 -7.40
CA LEU A 429 13.59 28.80 -7.92
C LEU A 429 14.03 27.52 -8.65
N GLN A 430 15.09 27.59 -9.47
CA GLN A 430 15.59 26.40 -10.16
C GLN A 430 16.22 25.40 -9.19
N MET A 431 16.98 25.89 -8.21
CA MET A 431 17.52 25.07 -7.12
C MET A 431 16.40 24.39 -6.33
N PHE A 432 15.31 25.12 -6.02
CA PHE A 432 14.15 24.57 -5.35
C PHE A 432 13.45 23.50 -6.19
N LYS A 433 13.28 23.72 -7.49
CA LYS A 433 12.70 22.73 -8.41
C LYS A 433 13.51 21.44 -8.45
N GLU A 434 14.82 21.54 -8.57
CA GLU A 434 15.70 20.37 -8.55
C GLU A 434 15.63 19.62 -7.21
N THR A 435 15.69 20.35 -6.09
CA THR A 435 15.55 19.75 -4.74
C THR A 435 14.19 19.08 -4.55
N SER A 436 13.12 19.69 -5.05
CA SER A 436 11.77 19.13 -5.06
C SER A 436 11.70 17.83 -5.87
N GLU A 437 12.28 17.79 -7.07
CA GLU A 437 12.30 16.62 -7.94
C GLU A 437 13.13 15.46 -7.36
N GLN A 438 14.28 15.77 -6.75
CA GLN A 438 15.08 14.78 -6.02
C GLN A 438 14.30 14.17 -4.85
N THR A 439 13.55 15.01 -4.12
CA THR A 439 12.68 14.56 -3.02
C THR A 439 11.53 13.69 -3.52
N GLU A 440 10.88 14.08 -4.63
CA GLU A 440 9.82 13.28 -5.26
C GLU A 440 10.32 11.94 -5.78
N THR A 441 11.50 11.91 -6.39
CA THR A 441 12.15 10.67 -6.86
C THR A 441 12.47 9.74 -5.70
N TRP A 442 12.95 10.30 -4.58
CA TRP A 442 13.16 9.56 -3.35
C TRP A 442 11.84 8.98 -2.81
N ILE A 443 10.77 9.77 -2.70
CA ILE A 443 9.44 9.30 -2.29
C ILE A 443 8.95 8.17 -3.20
N ALA A 444 9.05 8.33 -4.52
CA ALA A 444 8.66 7.31 -5.50
C ALA A 444 9.39 5.98 -5.29
N SER A 445 10.69 6.02 -4.95
CA SER A 445 11.45 4.81 -4.63
C SER A 445 10.93 4.08 -3.39
N LYS A 446 10.43 4.83 -2.39
CA LYS A 446 9.83 4.27 -1.17
C LYS A 446 8.43 3.73 -1.42
N GLU A 447 7.63 4.43 -2.23
CA GLU A 447 6.32 3.96 -2.69
C GLU A 447 6.45 2.63 -3.45
N ALA A 448 7.47 2.49 -4.31
CA ALA A 448 7.73 1.24 -5.05
C ALA A 448 8.04 0.04 -4.13
N PHE A 449 8.71 0.26 -3.00
CA PHE A 449 8.91 -0.79 -1.99
C PHE A 449 7.58 -1.21 -1.35
N LEU A 450 6.72 -0.24 -1.04
CA LEU A 450 5.42 -0.50 -0.39
C LEU A 450 4.39 -1.14 -1.33
N ALA A 451 4.58 -1.04 -2.65
CA ALA A 451 3.71 -1.65 -3.65
C ALA A 451 3.69 -3.20 -3.60
N ASN A 452 4.64 -3.85 -2.92
CA ASN A 452 4.68 -5.30 -2.81
C ASN A 452 3.57 -5.81 -1.86
N GLU A 453 2.41 -6.25 -2.33
CA GLU A 453 1.31 -6.66 -1.44
C GLU A 453 1.49 -7.99 -0.68
N ASP A 454 2.67 -8.62 -0.71
CA ASP A 454 2.94 -9.86 0.02
C ASP A 454 2.81 -9.68 1.55
N LEU A 455 1.97 -10.52 2.15
CA LEU A 455 1.70 -10.57 3.59
C LEU A 455 2.23 -11.85 4.26
N GLY A 456 2.87 -12.75 3.50
CA GLY A 456 3.35 -14.05 3.97
C GLY A 456 2.22 -15.07 4.19
N ASN A 457 2.56 -16.34 4.04
CA ASN A 457 1.63 -17.48 4.15
C ASN A 457 1.92 -18.40 5.34
N THR A 458 2.99 -18.12 6.09
CA THR A 458 3.40 -18.85 7.30
C THR A 458 3.87 -17.85 8.35
N LEU A 459 3.71 -18.17 9.64
CA LEU A 459 4.14 -17.29 10.75
C LEU A 459 5.58 -16.79 10.57
N TYR A 460 6.51 -17.68 10.21
CA TYR A 460 7.91 -17.33 9.94
C TYR A 460 8.07 -16.32 8.80
N SER A 461 7.37 -16.53 7.68
CA SER A 461 7.41 -15.60 6.54
C SER A 461 6.85 -14.22 6.89
N VAL A 462 5.75 -14.15 7.67
CA VAL A 462 5.16 -12.88 8.11
C VAL A 462 6.11 -12.15 9.05
N GLU A 463 6.69 -12.83 10.04
CA GLU A 463 7.65 -12.22 10.97
C GLU A 463 8.90 -11.69 10.25
N ALA A 464 9.38 -12.41 9.22
CA ALA A 464 10.47 -11.94 8.37
C ALA A 464 10.08 -10.67 7.58
N LEU A 465 8.86 -10.62 7.05
CA LEU A 465 8.32 -9.44 6.36
C LEU A 465 8.12 -8.25 7.30
N ILE A 466 7.63 -8.46 8.52
CA ILE A 466 7.53 -7.43 9.57
C ILE A 466 8.92 -6.86 9.86
N LYS A 467 9.93 -7.71 10.10
CA LYS A 467 11.30 -7.27 10.36
C LYS A 467 11.89 -6.48 9.18
N LYS A 468 11.60 -6.90 7.94
CA LYS A 468 12.01 -6.19 6.72
C LYS A 468 11.32 -4.83 6.62
N HIS A 469 10.02 -4.75 6.95
CA HIS A 469 9.25 -3.52 6.97
C HIS A 469 9.73 -2.54 8.06
N ASP A 470 10.00 -3.02 9.27
CA ASP A 470 10.57 -2.20 10.35
C ASP A 470 11.95 -1.64 9.98
N GLY A 471 12.79 -2.45 9.31
CA GLY A 471 14.07 -2.00 8.78
C GLY A 471 13.92 -0.91 7.72
N PHE A 472 12.95 -1.07 6.82
CA PHE A 472 12.59 -0.08 5.80
C PHE A 472 12.04 1.21 6.42
N GLU A 473 11.16 1.12 7.42
CA GLU A 473 10.59 2.26 8.15
C GLU A 473 11.71 3.06 8.82
N LYS A 474 12.60 2.40 9.57
CA LYS A 474 13.77 3.06 10.19
C LYS A 474 14.66 3.75 9.17
N MET A 475 14.96 3.10 8.04
CA MET A 475 15.79 3.69 6.98
C MET A 475 15.11 4.88 6.31
N THR A 476 13.78 4.84 6.15
CA THR A 476 13.01 5.93 5.56
C THR A 476 12.92 7.12 6.52
N MET A 477 12.71 6.87 7.82
CA MET A 477 12.67 7.93 8.85
C MET A 477 14.04 8.59 9.05
N ALA A 478 15.14 7.83 8.93
CA ALA A 478 16.50 8.39 8.99
C ALA A 478 16.83 9.33 7.81
N GLN A 479 15.97 9.41 6.79
CA GLN A 479 16.13 10.27 5.62
C GLN A 479 15.02 11.33 5.54
N VAL A 480 14.27 11.55 6.63
CA VAL A 480 13.18 12.55 6.68
C VAL A 480 13.70 13.98 6.47
N ASP A 481 14.94 14.25 6.88
CA ASP A 481 15.60 15.54 6.74
C ASP A 481 15.56 16.03 5.28
N LYS A 482 15.55 15.15 4.28
CA LYS A 482 15.42 15.56 2.86
C LYS A 482 14.13 16.32 2.57
N VAL A 483 13.03 15.91 3.19
CA VAL A 483 11.72 16.57 3.04
C VAL A 483 11.70 17.85 3.87
N ASP A 484 12.28 17.84 5.06
CA ASP A 484 12.35 19.01 5.94
C ASP A 484 13.26 20.10 5.36
N ASP A 485 14.40 19.75 4.77
CA ASP A 485 15.32 20.66 4.09
C ASP A 485 14.65 21.33 2.88
N MET A 486 13.93 20.54 2.06
CA MET A 486 13.16 21.05 0.92
C MET A 486 12.04 22.00 1.37
N LYS A 487 11.36 21.68 2.48
CA LYS A 487 10.36 22.54 3.08
C LYS A 487 10.96 23.83 3.64
N GLN A 488 12.05 23.75 4.41
CA GLN A 488 12.75 24.92 4.93
C GLN A 488 13.26 25.82 3.80
N PHE A 489 13.72 25.22 2.70
CA PHE A 489 14.11 25.98 1.51
C PHE A 489 12.90 26.73 0.93
N ALA A 490 11.75 26.06 0.77
CA ALA A 490 10.52 26.72 0.33
C ALA A 490 10.10 27.86 1.28
N ASP A 491 10.06 27.61 2.59
CA ASP A 491 9.65 28.56 3.62
C ASP A 491 10.57 29.81 3.60
N ASN A 492 11.89 29.62 3.47
CA ASN A 492 12.86 30.70 3.33
C ASN A 492 12.60 31.56 2.08
N LEU A 493 12.28 30.94 0.93
CA LEU A 493 11.96 31.69 -0.29
C LEU A 493 10.64 32.46 -0.16
N VAL A 494 9.67 31.91 0.55
CA VAL A 494 8.41 32.60 0.85
C VAL A 494 8.64 33.80 1.76
N GLU A 495 9.47 33.67 2.80
CA GLU A 495 9.84 34.76 3.71
C GLU A 495 10.57 35.90 2.98
N GLN A 496 11.42 35.56 2.00
CA GLN A 496 12.12 36.52 1.15
C GLN A 496 11.25 37.21 0.08
N GLN A 497 9.93 36.96 0.06
CA GLN A 497 8.99 37.52 -0.91
C GLN A 497 9.36 37.22 -2.36
N HIS A 498 9.74 35.97 -2.64
CA HIS A 498 10.08 35.53 -3.99
C HIS A 498 8.95 35.78 -5.00
N TYR A 499 9.26 36.15 -6.24
CA TYR A 499 8.25 36.44 -7.27
C TYR A 499 7.35 35.23 -7.64
N ALA A 500 7.72 34.01 -7.23
CA ALA A 500 7.08 32.75 -7.58
C ALA A 500 6.52 32.02 -6.35
N VAL A 501 6.20 32.77 -5.27
CA VAL A 501 5.68 32.24 -4.00
C VAL A 501 4.55 31.22 -4.19
N ASN A 502 3.60 31.48 -5.08
CA ASN A 502 2.47 30.57 -5.32
C ASN A 502 2.94 29.22 -5.88
N GLU A 503 3.82 29.23 -6.89
CA GLU A 503 4.37 28.02 -7.51
C GLU A 503 5.19 27.20 -6.50
N ILE A 504 6.05 27.88 -5.72
CA ILE A 504 6.87 27.25 -4.68
C ILE A 504 5.99 26.62 -3.61
N THR A 505 4.99 27.36 -3.11
CA THR A 505 4.08 26.90 -2.05
C THR A 505 3.24 25.72 -2.51
N ASP A 506 2.67 25.78 -3.71
CA ASP A 506 1.83 24.70 -4.23
C ASP A 506 2.63 23.43 -4.49
N ARG A 507 3.86 23.57 -5.03
CA ARG A 507 4.74 22.43 -5.25
C ARG A 507 5.22 21.83 -3.93
N CYS A 508 5.65 22.65 -2.96
CA CYS A 508 6.02 22.18 -1.63
C CYS A 508 4.86 21.42 -0.97
N ARG A 509 3.64 21.98 -1.00
CA ARG A 509 2.43 21.32 -0.47
C ARG A 509 2.18 19.97 -1.16
N ALA A 510 2.30 19.89 -2.48
CA ALA A 510 2.10 18.64 -3.22
C ALA A 510 3.10 17.54 -2.79
N VAL A 511 4.38 17.89 -2.61
CA VAL A 511 5.42 16.96 -2.13
C VAL A 511 5.14 16.52 -0.70
N LEU A 512 4.77 17.45 0.19
CA LEU A 512 4.42 17.15 1.58
C LEU A 512 3.18 16.25 1.69
N ASP A 513 2.15 16.49 0.89
CA ASP A 513 0.95 15.65 0.83
C ASP A 513 1.27 14.24 0.31
N ARG A 514 2.16 14.12 -0.69
CA ARG A 514 2.65 12.83 -1.17
C ARG A 514 3.47 12.11 -0.11
N TYR A 515 4.33 12.82 0.62
CA TYR A 515 5.10 12.27 1.74
C TYR A 515 4.18 11.77 2.87
N LYS A 516 3.14 12.55 3.20
CA LYS A 516 2.13 12.12 4.18
C LYS A 516 1.41 10.83 3.75
N ARG A 517 1.01 10.72 2.47
CA ARG A 517 0.43 9.48 1.92
C ARG A 517 1.39 8.30 1.98
N LEU A 518 2.69 8.52 1.77
CA LEU A 518 3.71 7.49 1.96
C LEU A 518 3.72 6.99 3.42
N LEU A 519 3.74 7.89 4.40
CA LEU A 519 3.69 7.54 5.83
C LEU A 519 2.42 6.75 6.17
N ASP A 520 1.27 7.21 5.70
CA ASP A 520 -0.02 6.53 5.91
C ASP A 520 0.01 5.11 5.29
N SER A 521 0.61 4.96 4.11
CA SER A 521 0.79 3.66 3.44
C SER A 521 1.76 2.74 4.18
N MET A 522 2.84 3.28 4.77
CA MET A 522 3.75 2.51 5.62
C MET A 522 3.03 1.99 6.86
N ALA A 523 2.24 2.84 7.52
CA ALA A 523 1.47 2.45 8.70
C ALA A 523 0.39 1.43 8.36
N ALA A 524 -0.34 1.62 7.25
CA ALA A 524 -1.35 0.68 6.77
C ALA A 524 -0.74 -0.68 6.43
N ARG A 525 0.44 -0.72 5.79
CA ARG A 525 1.17 -1.96 5.51
C ARG A 525 1.60 -2.66 6.79
N LYS A 526 2.14 -1.91 7.76
CA LYS A 526 2.53 -2.45 9.07
C LYS A 526 1.36 -3.14 9.74
N LYS A 527 0.20 -2.44 9.79
CA LYS A 527 -1.04 -2.99 10.33
C LYS A 527 -1.45 -4.28 9.60
N LYS A 528 -1.46 -4.29 8.26
CA LYS A 528 -1.79 -5.51 7.48
C LYS A 528 -0.84 -6.69 7.76
N LEU A 529 0.45 -6.43 7.99
CA LEU A 529 1.42 -7.47 8.35
C LEU A 529 1.19 -8.00 9.78
N GLU A 530 0.86 -7.11 10.72
CA GLU A 530 0.48 -7.48 12.09
C GLU A 530 -0.81 -8.33 12.10
N ASP A 531 -1.82 -7.89 11.34
CA ASP A 531 -3.07 -8.61 11.08
C ASP A 531 -2.75 -10.01 10.52
N SER A 532 -1.92 -10.10 9.46
CA SER A 532 -1.49 -11.38 8.88
C SER A 532 -0.82 -12.30 9.91
N LYS A 533 0.01 -11.75 10.80
CA LYS A 533 0.65 -12.52 11.89
C LYS A 533 -0.40 -13.09 12.84
N ASN A 534 -1.38 -12.28 13.26
CA ASN A 534 -2.46 -12.73 14.13
C ASN A 534 -3.31 -13.82 13.46
N TYR A 535 -3.57 -13.69 12.15
CA TYR A 535 -4.26 -14.72 11.38
C TYR A 535 -3.48 -16.04 11.33
N GLN A 536 -2.15 -15.99 11.13
CA GLN A 536 -1.32 -17.20 11.14
C GLN A 536 -1.26 -17.85 12.54
N LEU A 537 -1.26 -17.06 13.62
CA LEU A 537 -1.36 -17.58 14.99
C LEU A 537 -2.70 -18.26 15.24
N PHE A 538 -3.80 -17.62 14.84
CA PHE A 538 -5.13 -18.20 14.89
C PHE A 538 -5.20 -19.53 14.12
N LEU A 539 -4.70 -19.57 12.87
CA LEU A 539 -4.68 -20.80 12.07
C LEU A 539 -3.90 -21.92 12.77
N ARG A 540 -2.78 -21.61 13.41
CA ARG A 540 -2.02 -22.60 14.19
C ARG A 540 -2.86 -23.17 15.33
N HIS A 541 -3.47 -22.32 16.16
CA HIS A 541 -4.31 -22.78 17.27
C HIS A 541 -5.55 -23.56 16.78
N LEU A 542 -6.17 -23.09 15.70
CA LEU A 542 -7.28 -23.76 15.02
C LEU A 542 -6.90 -25.17 14.56
N TYR A 543 -5.78 -25.32 13.86
CA TYR A 543 -5.35 -26.64 13.38
C TYR A 543 -4.96 -27.57 14.52
N GLU A 544 -4.32 -27.07 15.58
CA GLU A 544 -4.02 -27.88 16.78
C GLU A 544 -5.29 -28.45 17.42
N VAL A 545 -6.32 -27.61 17.60
CA VAL A 545 -7.61 -28.05 18.16
C VAL A 545 -8.35 -28.96 17.18
N SER A 546 -8.36 -28.64 15.88
CA SER A 546 -9.06 -29.43 14.86
C SER A 546 -8.46 -30.84 14.70
N ASN A 547 -7.13 -30.95 14.73
CA ASN A 547 -6.44 -32.24 14.70
C ASN A 547 -6.78 -33.06 15.95
N TRP A 548 -6.76 -32.44 17.13
CA TRP A 548 -7.18 -33.11 18.37
C TRP A 548 -8.64 -33.57 18.30
N ILE A 549 -9.58 -32.75 17.79
CA ILE A 549 -10.98 -33.14 17.59
C ILE A 549 -11.07 -34.35 16.67
N ASN A 550 -10.36 -34.34 15.54
CA ASN A 550 -10.37 -35.44 14.57
C ASN A 550 -9.82 -36.74 15.18
N GLU A 551 -8.71 -36.68 15.92
CA GLU A 551 -8.15 -37.83 16.63
C GLU A 551 -9.15 -38.43 17.64
N LYS A 552 -9.79 -37.58 18.44
CA LYS A 552 -10.80 -38.02 19.41
C LYS A 552 -12.07 -38.53 18.72
N LEU A 553 -12.45 -37.96 17.58
CA LEU A 553 -13.60 -38.40 16.81
C LEU A 553 -13.41 -39.83 16.31
N GLN A 554 -12.19 -40.21 15.89
CA GLN A 554 -11.89 -41.60 15.52
C GLN A 554 -12.08 -42.56 16.71
N ILE A 555 -11.67 -42.15 17.91
CA ILE A 555 -11.88 -42.95 19.13
C ILE A 555 -13.37 -43.06 19.47
N ALA A 556 -14.15 -41.99 19.28
CA ALA A 556 -15.59 -41.98 19.52
C ALA A 556 -16.37 -42.83 18.51
N LEU A 557 -15.90 -42.94 17.27
CA LEU A 557 -16.53 -43.75 16.22
C LEU A 557 -16.16 -45.24 16.27
N ASP A 558 -15.17 -45.63 17.07
CA ASP A 558 -14.76 -47.03 17.19
C ASP A 558 -15.86 -47.90 17.82
N GLU A 559 -16.18 -49.03 17.16
CA GLU A 559 -17.26 -49.95 17.54
C GLU A 559 -16.82 -51.06 18.52
N SER A 560 -15.76 -50.86 19.30
CA SER A 560 -15.25 -51.86 20.27
C SER A 560 -16.27 -52.33 21.32
N TYR A 561 -17.41 -51.63 21.46
CA TYR A 561 -18.54 -52.02 22.30
C TYR A 561 -19.23 -53.31 21.83
N ARG A 562 -19.05 -53.73 20.57
CA ARG A 562 -19.63 -55.00 20.08
C ARG A 562 -18.99 -56.24 20.69
N ASP A 563 -17.75 -56.14 21.16
CA ASP A 563 -17.08 -57.22 21.87
C ASP A 563 -17.42 -57.16 23.37
N PRO A 564 -18.09 -58.19 23.93
CA PRO A 564 -18.53 -58.21 25.32
C PRO A 564 -17.39 -58.34 26.33
N THR A 565 -16.17 -58.66 25.89
CA THR A 565 -15.02 -58.86 26.77
C THR A 565 -14.62 -57.55 27.46
N ASN A 566 -14.46 -57.58 28.79
CA ASN A 566 -14.06 -56.43 29.61
C ASN A 566 -14.94 -55.18 29.43
N LEU A 567 -16.23 -55.35 29.11
CA LEU A 567 -17.13 -54.24 28.77
C LEU A 567 -17.25 -53.18 29.88
N GLN A 568 -17.24 -53.59 31.16
CA GLN A 568 -17.23 -52.67 32.29
C GLN A 568 -16.01 -51.73 32.29
N ALA A 569 -14.83 -52.26 31.95
CA ALA A 569 -13.62 -51.46 31.82
C ALA A 569 -13.69 -50.52 30.60
N LYS A 570 -14.31 -50.97 29.50
CA LYS A 570 -14.57 -50.11 28.33
C LYS A 570 -15.51 -48.95 28.69
N ILE A 571 -16.58 -49.20 29.45
CA ILE A 571 -17.49 -48.16 29.97
C ILE A 571 -16.74 -47.16 30.84
N GLN A 572 -15.93 -47.61 31.80
CA GLN A 572 -15.15 -46.71 32.66
C GLN A 572 -14.14 -45.86 31.87
N LYS A 573 -13.45 -46.46 30.89
CA LYS A 573 -12.56 -45.73 29.98
C LYS A 573 -13.31 -44.67 29.17
N HIS A 574 -14.52 -44.98 28.70
CA HIS A 574 -15.36 -44.01 27.97
C HIS A 574 -15.82 -42.86 28.87
N VAL A 575 -16.13 -43.12 30.14
CA VAL A 575 -16.44 -42.04 31.12
C VAL A 575 -15.24 -41.10 31.30
N ALA A 576 -14.02 -41.63 31.38
CA ALA A 576 -12.81 -40.82 31.43
C ALA A 576 -12.58 -40.03 30.11
N PHE A 577 -12.88 -40.64 28.97
CA PHE A 577 -12.85 -39.98 27.66
C PHE A 577 -13.85 -38.83 27.57
N ASP A 578 -15.10 -39.00 28.00
CA ASP A 578 -16.13 -37.94 28.05
C ASP A 578 -15.69 -36.77 28.94
N ALA A 579 -15.03 -37.05 30.07
CA ALA A 579 -14.47 -36.03 30.95
C ALA A 579 -13.32 -35.26 30.28
N GLU A 580 -12.43 -35.96 29.55
CA GLU A 580 -11.37 -35.32 28.76
C GLU A 580 -11.96 -34.43 27.65
N VAL A 581 -12.97 -34.91 26.92
CA VAL A 581 -13.65 -34.13 25.88
C VAL A 581 -14.27 -32.89 26.51
N SER A 582 -15.02 -33.03 27.60
CA SER A 582 -15.65 -31.91 28.31
C SER A 582 -14.64 -30.86 28.80
N ALA A 583 -13.50 -31.28 29.34
CA ALA A 583 -12.45 -30.36 29.81
C ALA A 583 -11.81 -29.54 28.68
N ASN A 584 -11.77 -30.09 27.46
CA ASN A 584 -11.22 -29.40 26.29
C ASN A 584 -12.20 -28.43 25.63
N ARG A 585 -13.44 -28.31 26.12
CA ARG A 585 -14.43 -27.33 25.62
C ARG A 585 -13.88 -25.91 25.64
N ASN A 586 -13.22 -25.52 26.73
CA ASN A 586 -12.62 -24.19 26.89
C ASN A 586 -11.56 -23.88 25.83
N ARG A 587 -10.83 -24.89 25.33
CA ARG A 587 -9.84 -24.69 24.26
C ARG A 587 -10.51 -24.40 22.92
N VAL A 588 -11.63 -25.06 22.62
CA VAL A 588 -12.42 -24.80 21.42
C VAL A 588 -13.05 -23.41 21.49
N ASP A 589 -13.65 -23.06 22.62
CA ASP A 589 -14.26 -21.75 22.82
C ASP A 589 -13.20 -20.63 22.75
N SER A 590 -11.99 -20.84 23.30
CA SER A 590 -10.90 -19.86 23.20
C SER A 590 -10.45 -19.59 21.76
N VAL A 591 -10.32 -20.62 20.92
CA VAL A 591 -10.01 -20.44 19.49
C VAL A 591 -11.17 -19.74 18.76
N LYS A 592 -12.41 -20.04 19.17
CA LYS A 592 -13.60 -19.39 18.62
C LYS A 592 -13.65 -17.91 18.96
N GLU A 593 -13.38 -17.54 20.22
CA GLU A 593 -13.28 -16.15 20.67
C GLU A 593 -12.13 -15.42 19.96
N GLU A 594 -10.96 -16.05 19.80
CA GLU A 594 -9.84 -15.51 19.03
C GLU A 594 -10.25 -15.17 17.58
N GLY A 595 -10.90 -16.11 16.88
CA GLY A 595 -11.37 -15.88 15.52
C GLY A 595 -12.51 -14.84 15.45
N GLN A 596 -13.42 -14.83 16.41
CA GLN A 596 -14.50 -13.83 16.48
C GLN A 596 -13.95 -12.42 16.71
N GLY A 597 -12.99 -12.26 17.62
CA GLY A 597 -12.30 -10.98 17.84
C GLY A 597 -11.65 -10.45 16.57
N LEU A 598 -10.95 -11.31 15.82
CA LEU A 598 -10.38 -10.93 14.52
C LEU A 598 -11.47 -10.47 13.52
N THR A 599 -12.63 -11.12 13.49
CA THR A 599 -13.73 -10.68 12.61
C THR A 599 -14.38 -9.36 13.06
N GLU A 600 -14.47 -9.08 14.36
CA GLU A 600 -14.98 -7.82 14.91
C GLU A 600 -14.07 -6.64 14.58
N GLU A 601 -12.75 -6.87 14.59
CA GLU A 601 -11.73 -5.89 14.20
C GLU A 601 -11.66 -5.62 12.69
N LYS A 602 -12.56 -6.23 11.90
CA LYS A 602 -12.62 -6.15 10.42
C LYS A 602 -11.32 -6.62 9.76
N HIS A 603 -10.74 -7.69 10.28
CA HIS A 603 -9.55 -8.32 9.72
C HIS A 603 -9.75 -8.67 8.23
N TYR A 604 -8.71 -8.54 7.40
CA TYR A 604 -8.83 -8.73 5.95
C TYR A 604 -9.29 -10.15 5.55
N ALA A 605 -8.96 -11.16 6.35
CA ALA A 605 -9.35 -12.56 6.17
C ALA A 605 -10.66 -12.96 6.88
N SER A 606 -11.51 -11.99 7.25
CA SER A 606 -12.72 -12.25 8.07
C SER A 606 -13.64 -13.34 7.51
N GLU A 607 -13.85 -13.40 6.20
CA GLU A 607 -14.72 -14.41 5.59
C GLU A 607 -14.15 -15.82 5.70
N ASP A 608 -12.84 -15.99 5.49
CA ASP A 608 -12.15 -17.27 5.69
C ASP A 608 -12.19 -17.69 7.16
N ILE A 609 -11.95 -16.76 8.09
CA ILE A 609 -12.01 -17.02 9.54
C ILE A 609 -13.40 -17.53 9.93
N LYS A 610 -14.48 -16.89 9.49
CA LYS A 610 -15.86 -17.33 9.77
C LYS A 610 -16.10 -18.75 9.29
N LYS A 611 -15.74 -19.05 8.04
CA LYS A 611 -15.88 -20.40 7.48
C LYS A 611 -15.13 -21.45 8.29
N ARG A 612 -13.91 -21.14 8.70
CA ARG A 612 -13.08 -22.02 9.54
C ARG A 612 -13.66 -22.25 10.92
N LEU A 613 -14.25 -21.23 11.54
CA LEU A 613 -14.95 -21.35 12.82
C LEU A 613 -16.20 -22.22 12.71
N GLU A 614 -16.95 -22.09 11.62
CA GLU A 614 -18.11 -22.97 11.32
C GLU A 614 -17.65 -24.43 11.16
N GLU A 615 -16.58 -24.68 10.41
CA GLU A 615 -15.98 -26.02 10.25
C GLU A 615 -15.54 -26.62 11.60
N LEU A 616 -14.94 -25.81 12.49
CA LEU A 616 -14.51 -26.21 13.83
C LEU A 616 -15.72 -26.57 14.71
N GLU A 617 -16.76 -25.73 14.74
CA GLU A 617 -17.97 -25.95 15.54
C GLU A 617 -18.71 -27.21 15.07
N LEU A 618 -18.83 -27.43 13.75
CA LEU A 618 -19.43 -28.65 13.20
C LEU A 618 -18.65 -29.90 13.61
N SER A 619 -17.31 -29.86 13.53
CA SER A 619 -16.45 -30.99 13.93
C SER A 619 -16.56 -31.28 15.43
N TRP A 620 -16.62 -30.23 16.26
CA TRP A 620 -16.86 -30.36 17.70
C TRP A 620 -18.22 -31.01 18.01
N GLN A 621 -19.28 -30.55 17.35
CA GLN A 621 -20.62 -31.12 17.51
C GLN A 621 -20.67 -32.59 17.08
N ALA A 622 -19.99 -32.94 15.98
CA ALA A 622 -19.87 -34.32 15.52
C ALA A 622 -19.15 -35.20 16.56
N LEU A 623 -18.07 -34.71 17.19
CA LEU A 623 -17.37 -35.42 18.28
C LEU A 623 -18.29 -35.67 19.48
N ILE A 624 -19.03 -34.64 19.92
CA ILE A 624 -19.96 -34.77 21.06
C ILE A 624 -21.06 -35.77 20.74
N ALA A 625 -21.66 -35.70 19.54
CA ALA A 625 -22.69 -36.63 19.10
C ALA A 625 -22.17 -38.07 19.02
N ALA A 626 -20.99 -38.28 18.43
CA ALA A 626 -20.37 -39.61 18.34
C ALA A 626 -20.03 -40.18 19.73
N SER A 627 -19.52 -39.36 20.66
CA SER A 627 -19.23 -39.81 22.02
C SER A 627 -20.51 -40.20 22.78
N ALA A 628 -21.58 -39.42 22.62
CA ALA A 628 -22.88 -39.72 23.18
C ALA A 628 -23.47 -41.02 22.61
N GLU A 629 -23.41 -41.20 21.29
CA GLU A 629 -23.85 -42.46 20.65
C GLU A 629 -23.02 -43.64 21.18
N LYS A 630 -21.69 -43.55 21.24
CA LYS A 630 -20.84 -44.63 21.76
C LYS A 630 -21.16 -44.97 23.22
N LYS A 631 -21.46 -43.98 24.06
CA LYS A 631 -21.92 -44.19 25.43
C LYS A 631 -23.21 -45.01 25.47
N ASP A 632 -24.20 -44.64 24.68
CA ASP A 632 -25.48 -45.36 24.61
C ASP A 632 -25.27 -46.79 24.08
N ARG A 633 -24.43 -46.97 23.04
CA ARG A 633 -24.08 -48.29 22.50
C ARG A 633 -23.37 -49.18 23.51
N LEU A 634 -22.47 -48.63 24.33
CA LEU A 634 -21.80 -49.36 25.41
C LEU A 634 -22.79 -49.81 26.49
N GLN A 635 -23.78 -48.97 26.84
CA GLN A 635 -24.84 -49.33 27.79
C GLN A 635 -25.77 -50.41 27.22
N ASP A 636 -26.14 -50.28 25.95
CA ASP A 636 -26.89 -51.29 25.21
C ASP A 636 -26.16 -52.64 25.20
N ALA A 637 -24.87 -52.66 24.82
CA ALA A 637 -24.05 -53.87 24.85
C ALA A 637 -24.02 -54.52 26.24
N TYR A 638 -24.01 -53.71 27.31
CA TYR A 638 -24.03 -54.22 28.68
C TYR A 638 -25.37 -54.86 29.05
N ARG A 639 -26.48 -54.23 28.66
CA ARG A 639 -27.82 -54.82 28.83
C ARG A 639 -27.95 -56.14 28.06
N ALA A 640 -27.42 -56.20 26.83
CA ALA A 640 -27.39 -57.43 26.03
C ALA A 640 -26.55 -58.54 26.69
N LEU A 641 -25.41 -58.22 27.29
CA LEU A 641 -24.59 -59.17 28.04
C LEU A 641 -25.37 -59.75 29.24
N MET A 642 -26.02 -58.89 30.03
CA MET A 642 -26.82 -59.33 31.18
C MET A 642 -28.01 -60.19 30.76
N PHE A 643 -28.69 -59.82 29.67
CA PHE A 643 -29.79 -60.61 29.11
C PHE A 643 -29.33 -62.00 28.64
N ASN A 644 -28.20 -62.07 27.92
CA ASN A 644 -27.64 -63.35 27.47
C ASN A 644 -27.28 -64.24 28.65
N ARG A 645 -26.73 -63.69 29.74
CA ARG A 645 -26.44 -64.46 30.95
C ARG A 645 -27.70 -65.08 31.57
N VAL A 646 -28.80 -64.34 31.63
CA VAL A 646 -30.09 -64.86 32.13
C VAL A 646 -30.61 -66.00 31.25
N ILE A 647 -30.47 -65.86 29.92
CA ILE A 647 -30.79 -66.94 28.99
C ILE A 647 -29.89 -68.16 29.22
N ASP A 648 -28.57 -67.97 29.36
CA ASP A 648 -27.61 -69.05 29.56
C ASP A 648 -27.91 -69.83 30.86
N ASP A 649 -28.18 -69.12 31.96
CA ASP A 649 -28.58 -69.72 33.24
C ASP A 649 -29.86 -70.55 33.10
N LEU A 650 -30.84 -70.06 32.32
CA LEU A 650 -32.08 -70.77 32.07
C LEU A 650 -31.87 -71.99 31.14
N MET A 651 -30.99 -71.90 30.16
CA MET A 651 -30.63 -73.03 29.28
C MET A 651 -30.02 -74.18 30.09
N VAL A 652 -29.10 -73.89 31.02
CA VAL A 652 -28.51 -74.90 31.92
C VAL A 652 -29.58 -75.56 32.80
N TRP A 653 -30.52 -74.79 33.32
CA TRP A 653 -31.66 -75.34 34.06
C TRP A 653 -32.54 -76.24 33.17
N MET A 654 -32.81 -75.86 31.92
CA MET A 654 -33.56 -76.72 30.99
C MET A 654 -32.82 -78.02 30.69
N ASP A 655 -31.49 -78.00 30.54
CA ASP A 655 -30.68 -79.22 30.37
C ASP A 655 -30.88 -80.18 31.56
N GLU A 656 -30.93 -79.65 32.79
CA GLU A 656 -31.18 -80.44 34.00
C GLU A 656 -32.60 -81.04 34.01
N VAL A 657 -33.61 -80.25 33.64
CA VAL A 657 -35.01 -80.71 33.56
C VAL A 657 -35.17 -81.79 32.50
N GLU A 658 -34.65 -81.58 31.29
CA GLU A 658 -34.68 -82.58 30.21
C GLU A 658 -34.02 -83.89 30.65
N ASN A 659 -32.88 -83.81 31.33
CA ASN A 659 -32.21 -84.99 31.89
C ASN A 659 -33.09 -85.71 32.92
N GLN A 660 -33.76 -84.98 33.82
CA GLN A 660 -34.69 -85.58 34.78
C GLN A 660 -35.91 -86.21 34.10
N LEU A 661 -36.46 -85.58 33.06
CA LEU A 661 -37.60 -86.10 32.30
C LEU A 661 -37.26 -87.39 31.54
N SER A 662 -36.01 -87.54 31.10
CA SER A 662 -35.55 -88.71 30.34
C SER A 662 -35.40 -90.01 31.14
N SER A 663 -35.51 -89.98 32.47
CA SER A 663 -35.33 -91.18 33.30
C SER A 663 -36.45 -92.23 33.08
N GLU A 664 -36.08 -93.49 32.85
CA GLU A 664 -37.05 -94.59 32.66
C GLU A 664 -37.40 -95.32 33.98
N ASP A 665 -37.10 -94.72 35.13
CA ASP A 665 -37.42 -95.28 36.44
C ASP A 665 -38.88 -94.99 36.81
N HIS A 666 -39.69 -96.05 36.84
CA HIS A 666 -41.12 -95.99 37.19
C HIS A 666 -41.40 -96.54 38.60
N GLY A 667 -40.35 -96.89 39.35
CA GLY A 667 -40.45 -97.54 40.67
C GLY A 667 -40.64 -99.05 40.58
N LYS A 668 -40.50 -99.73 41.73
CA LYS A 668 -40.52 -101.20 41.85
C LYS A 668 -41.63 -101.72 42.78
N ASP A 669 -42.29 -100.82 43.48
CA ASP A 669 -43.37 -101.08 44.42
C ASP A 669 -44.21 -99.80 44.62
N LEU A 670 -45.36 -99.92 45.29
CA LEU A 670 -46.26 -98.79 45.53
C LEU A 670 -45.57 -97.62 46.26
N THR A 671 -44.61 -97.88 47.14
CA THR A 671 -43.93 -96.83 47.92
C THR A 671 -42.97 -96.01 47.05
N SER A 672 -42.18 -96.68 46.21
CA SER A 672 -41.23 -96.08 45.28
C SER A 672 -41.91 -95.31 44.16
N VAL A 673 -43.03 -95.83 43.61
CA VAL A 673 -43.81 -95.08 42.61
C VAL A 673 -44.40 -93.82 43.22
N ASN A 674 -44.97 -93.88 44.43
CA ASN A 674 -45.49 -92.70 45.13
C ASN A 674 -44.40 -91.65 45.40
N TYR A 675 -43.19 -92.09 45.76
CA TYR A 675 -42.05 -91.18 45.92
C TYR A 675 -41.66 -90.51 44.59
N LEU A 676 -41.59 -91.27 43.50
CA LEU A 676 -41.27 -90.75 42.17
C LEU A 676 -42.36 -89.80 41.63
N LEU A 677 -43.65 -90.11 41.85
CA LEU A 677 -44.77 -89.20 41.55
C LEU A 677 -44.64 -87.89 42.32
N LYS A 678 -44.36 -87.95 43.62
CA LYS A 678 -44.16 -86.73 44.43
C LYS A 678 -42.95 -85.93 43.95
N LYS A 679 -41.85 -86.60 43.60
CA LYS A 679 -40.66 -85.94 43.03
C LYS A 679 -40.97 -85.30 41.67
N HIS A 680 -41.76 -85.97 40.82
CA HIS A 680 -42.19 -85.44 39.53
C HIS A 680 -43.15 -84.25 39.66
N GLN A 681 -44.07 -84.29 40.62
CA GLN A 681 -44.93 -83.13 40.95
C GLN A 681 -44.10 -81.90 41.36
N MET A 682 -43.00 -82.10 42.11
CA MET A 682 -42.09 -80.99 42.44
C MET A 682 -41.37 -80.45 41.19
N LEU A 683 -41.01 -81.32 40.23
CA LEU A 683 -40.43 -80.91 38.95
C LEU A 683 -41.44 -80.16 38.08
N GLU A 684 -42.70 -80.61 37.98
CA GLU A 684 -43.78 -79.88 37.29
C GLU A 684 -44.02 -78.49 37.89
N GLN A 685 -43.96 -78.38 39.22
CA GLN A 685 -44.05 -77.08 39.89
C GLN A 685 -42.84 -76.19 39.57
N ASP A 686 -41.63 -76.75 39.53
CA ASP A 686 -40.43 -75.99 39.18
C ASP A 686 -40.46 -75.50 37.71
N ILE A 687 -40.91 -76.35 36.78
CA ILE A 687 -41.17 -75.96 35.38
C ILE A 687 -42.18 -74.81 35.33
N THR A 688 -43.26 -74.88 36.12
CA THR A 688 -44.28 -73.83 36.18
C THR A 688 -43.74 -72.53 36.76
N ASN A 689 -42.92 -72.58 37.81
CA ASN A 689 -42.29 -71.42 38.42
C ASN A 689 -41.34 -70.68 37.47
N HIS A 690 -40.71 -71.39 36.53
CA HIS A 690 -39.83 -70.80 35.52
C HIS A 690 -40.58 -70.15 34.35
N LYS A 691 -41.92 -70.30 34.27
CA LYS A 691 -42.74 -69.66 33.24
C LYS A 691 -42.63 -68.14 33.23
N GLU A 692 -42.64 -67.52 34.41
CA GLU A 692 -42.55 -66.07 34.56
C GLU A 692 -41.20 -65.56 34.04
N LYS A 693 -40.10 -66.23 34.36
CA LYS A 693 -38.77 -65.89 33.83
C LYS A 693 -38.70 -65.97 32.30
N VAL A 694 -39.36 -66.95 31.68
CA VAL A 694 -39.44 -67.06 30.22
C VAL A 694 -40.28 -65.92 29.62
N MET A 695 -41.36 -65.51 30.30
CA MET A 695 -42.15 -64.34 29.90
C MET A 695 -41.32 -63.05 30.01
N ASP A 696 -40.59 -62.86 31.10
CA ASP A 696 -39.69 -61.72 31.30
C ASP A 696 -38.63 -61.65 30.19
N ILE A 697 -38.05 -62.79 29.78
CA ILE A 697 -37.11 -62.86 28.66
C ILE A 697 -37.76 -62.41 27.35
N LYS A 698 -39.01 -62.83 27.10
CA LYS A 698 -39.76 -62.46 25.90
C LYS A 698 -40.11 -60.97 25.88
N ASP A 699 -40.54 -60.43 27.02
CA ASP A 699 -40.87 -59.01 27.18
C ASP A 699 -39.62 -58.14 27.08
N ALA A 700 -38.52 -58.53 27.72
CA ALA A 700 -37.23 -57.85 27.59
C ALA A 700 -36.70 -57.86 26.14
N ALA A 701 -36.85 -58.99 25.42
CA ALA A 701 -36.52 -59.03 24.00
C ALA A 701 -37.37 -58.04 23.18
N GLN A 702 -38.68 -57.94 23.48
CA GLN A 702 -39.58 -57.00 22.82
C GLN A 702 -39.19 -55.54 23.10
N VAL A 703 -38.83 -55.22 24.34
CA VAL A 703 -38.27 -53.90 24.70
C VAL A 703 -37.03 -53.58 23.86
N PHE A 704 -36.08 -54.51 23.70
CA PHE A 704 -34.90 -54.28 22.85
C PHE A 704 -35.26 -53.99 21.39
N LYS A 705 -36.35 -54.58 20.88
CA LYS A 705 -36.85 -54.30 19.52
C LYS A 705 -37.46 -52.90 19.44
N ASP A 706 -38.28 -52.52 20.42
CA ASP A 706 -38.97 -51.23 20.44
C ASP A 706 -38.01 -50.06 20.64
N THR A 707 -36.95 -50.26 21.44
CA THR A 707 -35.87 -49.27 21.62
C THR A 707 -34.84 -49.27 20.48
N LYS A 708 -35.04 -50.07 19.41
CA LYS A 708 -34.11 -50.22 18.28
C LYS A 708 -32.67 -50.56 18.72
N HIS A 709 -32.55 -51.39 19.76
CA HIS A 709 -31.26 -51.88 20.24
C HIS A 709 -30.44 -52.48 19.09
N PHE A 710 -29.14 -52.21 19.01
CA PHE A 710 -28.35 -52.57 17.81
C PHE A 710 -28.26 -54.10 17.56
N MET A 711 -28.33 -54.91 18.63
CA MET A 711 -28.37 -56.39 18.56
C MET A 711 -29.79 -56.98 18.63
N ASN A 712 -30.84 -56.21 18.35
CA ASN A 712 -32.22 -56.66 18.57
C ASN A 712 -32.55 -57.98 17.83
N LYS A 713 -31.98 -58.20 16.64
CA LYS A 713 -32.26 -59.41 15.84
C LYS A 713 -31.72 -60.66 16.52
N GLU A 714 -30.47 -60.61 16.99
CA GLU A 714 -29.79 -61.69 17.68
C GLU A 714 -30.47 -62.00 19.03
N LEU A 715 -30.79 -60.97 19.81
CA LEU A 715 -31.45 -61.14 21.12
C LEU A 715 -32.87 -61.71 20.98
N GLN A 716 -33.62 -61.28 19.96
CA GLN A 716 -34.95 -61.84 19.64
C GLN A 716 -34.89 -63.30 19.22
N ALA A 717 -33.92 -63.66 18.36
CA ALA A 717 -33.75 -65.04 17.93
C ALA A 717 -33.47 -65.96 19.13
N ARG A 718 -32.58 -65.52 20.04
CA ARG A 718 -32.22 -66.27 21.25
C ARG A 718 -33.38 -66.40 22.23
N ALA A 719 -34.11 -65.32 22.48
CA ALA A 719 -35.31 -65.33 23.34
C ALA A 719 -36.37 -66.30 22.81
N LYS A 720 -36.58 -66.31 21.48
CA LYS A 720 -37.50 -67.22 20.83
C LYS A 720 -37.06 -68.67 20.98
N GLU A 721 -35.78 -68.98 20.72
CA GLU A 721 -35.22 -70.32 20.88
C GLU A 721 -35.43 -70.85 22.31
N THR A 722 -35.12 -70.05 23.33
CA THR A 722 -35.34 -70.40 24.73
C THR A 722 -36.82 -70.61 25.06
N SER A 723 -37.71 -69.74 24.56
CA SER A 723 -39.16 -69.88 24.76
C SER A 723 -39.73 -71.13 24.10
N ASP A 724 -39.26 -71.45 22.89
CA ASP A 724 -39.69 -72.64 22.14
C ASP A 724 -39.19 -73.91 22.86
N ARG A 725 -37.94 -73.92 23.34
CA ARG A 725 -37.37 -75.02 24.14
C ARG A 725 -38.13 -75.23 25.45
N TYR A 726 -38.42 -74.17 26.21
CA TYR A 726 -39.25 -74.27 27.42
C TYR A 726 -40.61 -74.91 27.15
N SER A 727 -41.29 -74.46 26.09
CA SER A 727 -42.62 -74.97 25.72
C SER A 727 -42.57 -76.46 25.37
N SER A 728 -41.45 -76.94 24.83
CA SER A 728 -41.26 -78.36 24.51
C SER A 728 -41.15 -79.28 25.72
N LEU A 729 -40.87 -78.75 26.93
CA LEU A 729 -40.76 -79.54 28.17
C LEU A 729 -42.12 -80.03 28.71
N ILE A 730 -43.21 -79.36 28.31
CA ILE A 730 -44.56 -79.62 28.84
C ILE A 730 -45.01 -81.04 28.48
N GLU A 731 -44.80 -81.45 27.23
CA GLU A 731 -45.30 -82.75 26.75
C GLU A 731 -44.52 -83.94 27.35
N PRO A 732 -43.17 -83.98 27.36
CA PRO A 732 -42.44 -85.05 28.05
C PRO A 732 -42.71 -85.10 29.56
N SER A 733 -42.94 -83.94 30.20
CA SER A 733 -43.34 -83.89 31.61
C SER A 733 -44.69 -84.56 31.85
N LYS A 734 -45.68 -84.30 30.99
CA LYS A 734 -46.99 -84.95 31.06
C LYS A 734 -46.89 -86.46 30.82
N ILE A 735 -46.17 -86.88 29.77
CA ILE A 735 -45.96 -88.31 29.45
C ILE A 735 -45.36 -89.06 30.64
N ARG A 736 -44.34 -88.49 31.30
CA ARG A 736 -43.72 -89.09 32.47
C ARG A 736 -44.69 -89.23 33.65
N ARG A 737 -45.56 -88.23 33.88
CA ARG A 737 -46.60 -88.32 34.92
C ARG A 737 -47.57 -89.46 34.63
N ASP A 738 -48.10 -89.50 33.40
CA ASP A 738 -49.07 -90.51 32.98
C ASP A 738 -48.47 -91.93 33.14
N ASN A 739 -47.20 -92.15 32.75
CA ASN A 739 -46.51 -93.43 32.96
C ASN A 739 -46.35 -93.81 34.44
N LEU A 740 -46.05 -92.84 35.32
CA LEU A 740 -45.91 -93.07 36.76
C LEU A 740 -47.27 -93.35 37.43
N GLU A 741 -48.34 -92.70 36.98
CA GLU A 741 -49.71 -92.96 37.44
C GLU A 741 -50.19 -94.37 37.03
N ASP A 742 -49.89 -94.80 35.81
CA ASP A 742 -50.15 -96.18 35.36
C ASP A 742 -49.38 -97.20 36.23
N ALA A 743 -48.09 -96.97 36.48
CA ALA A 743 -47.31 -97.82 37.39
C ALA A 743 -47.89 -97.87 38.82
N GLN A 744 -48.39 -96.75 39.34
CA GLN A 744 -49.02 -96.67 40.66
C GLN A 744 -50.30 -97.51 40.70
N LEU A 745 -51.12 -97.42 39.66
CA LEU A 745 -52.38 -98.16 39.55
C LEU A 745 -52.12 -99.68 39.54
N MET A 746 -51.08 -100.14 38.84
CA MET A 746 -50.67 -101.55 38.83
C MET A 746 -50.22 -102.05 40.20
N TYR A 747 -49.33 -101.33 40.89
CA TYR A 747 -48.87 -101.75 42.21
C TYR A 747 -49.97 -101.67 43.28
N GLN A 748 -50.93 -100.74 43.15
CA GLN A 748 -52.11 -100.71 44.01
C GLN A 748 -52.97 -101.96 43.80
N TYR A 749 -53.24 -102.32 42.54
CA TYR A 749 -53.98 -103.53 42.23
C TYR A 749 -53.30 -104.80 42.75
N TYR A 750 -51.99 -104.94 42.57
CA TYR A 750 -51.24 -106.10 43.08
C TYR A 750 -51.35 -106.26 44.58
N ARG A 751 -51.36 -105.15 45.33
CA ARG A 751 -51.58 -105.18 46.78
C ARG A 751 -53.01 -105.60 47.11
N ASP A 752 -54.00 -104.96 46.48
CA ASP A 752 -55.41 -105.22 46.77
C ASP A 752 -55.79 -106.69 46.49
N ILE A 753 -55.29 -107.28 45.40
CA ILE A 753 -55.56 -108.69 45.07
C ILE A 753 -54.83 -109.68 45.98
N GLU A 754 -53.62 -109.33 46.45
CA GLU A 754 -52.86 -110.16 47.38
C GLU A 754 -53.54 -110.18 48.76
N ASP A 755 -54.06 -109.05 49.22
CA ASP A 755 -54.84 -108.96 50.46
C ASP A 755 -56.10 -109.86 50.42
N GLU A 756 -56.83 -109.88 49.30
CA GLU A 756 -58.00 -110.74 49.14
C GLU A 756 -57.63 -112.24 49.02
N LEU A 757 -56.55 -112.58 48.30
CA LEU A 757 -56.04 -113.96 48.23
C LEU A 757 -55.62 -114.49 49.60
N LEU A 758 -54.92 -113.67 50.40
CA LEU A 758 -54.53 -114.01 51.77
C LEU A 758 -55.75 -114.27 52.66
N TRP A 759 -56.78 -113.42 52.56
CA TRP A 759 -58.02 -113.63 53.31
C TRP A 759 -58.71 -114.96 52.96
N ILE A 760 -58.74 -115.33 51.67
CA ILE A 760 -59.31 -116.62 51.24
C ILE A 760 -58.51 -117.80 51.84
N GLU A 761 -57.18 -117.74 51.78
CA GLU A 761 -56.29 -118.75 52.37
C GLU A 761 -56.50 -118.89 53.90
N GLU A 762 -56.71 -117.79 54.64
CA GLU A 762 -57.03 -117.84 56.07
C GLU A 762 -58.37 -118.55 56.38
N LYS A 763 -59.38 -118.41 55.53
CA LYS A 763 -60.72 -119.00 55.76
C LYS A 763 -60.82 -120.47 55.34
N LYS A 764 -59.99 -120.94 54.39
CA LYS A 764 -60.01 -122.32 53.87
C LYS A 764 -59.90 -123.39 54.98
N PRO A 765 -58.95 -123.34 55.93
CA PRO A 765 -58.83 -124.35 56.99
C PRO A 765 -60.08 -124.44 57.87
N VAL A 766 -60.73 -123.29 58.12
CA VAL A 766 -61.95 -123.25 58.93
C VAL A 766 -63.12 -123.88 58.17
N ALA A 767 -63.26 -123.63 56.87
CA ALA A 767 -64.28 -124.27 56.05
C ALA A 767 -64.08 -125.80 55.94
N ALA A 768 -62.83 -126.28 55.97
CA ALA A 768 -62.48 -127.70 55.80
C ALA A 768 -62.57 -128.58 57.07
N SER A 769 -62.78 -128.01 58.27
CA SER A 769 -62.68 -128.79 59.52
C SER A 769 -63.81 -129.85 59.68
N THR A 770 -63.43 -131.01 60.24
CA THR A 770 -64.25 -132.24 60.30
C THR A 770 -64.92 -132.49 61.64
N GLU A 771 -64.82 -131.56 62.60
CA GLU A 771 -65.41 -131.70 63.93
C GLU A 771 -66.94 -131.59 63.89
N LEU A 772 -67.64 -132.60 64.40
CA LEU A 772 -69.10 -132.69 64.39
C LEU A 772 -69.76 -132.51 65.76
N GLY A 773 -69.05 -132.66 66.88
CA GLY A 773 -69.56 -132.49 68.24
C GLY A 773 -70.17 -133.77 68.84
N SER A 774 -70.02 -133.97 70.16
CA SER A 774 -70.38 -135.22 70.87
C SER A 774 -71.67 -135.15 71.69
N SER A 775 -72.33 -134.00 71.71
CA SER A 775 -73.63 -133.79 72.37
C SER A 775 -74.47 -132.81 71.55
N LEU A 776 -75.78 -132.84 71.72
CA LEU A 776 -76.70 -131.96 70.97
C LEU A 776 -76.31 -130.47 71.09
N VAL A 777 -75.90 -130.03 72.29
CA VAL A 777 -75.46 -128.65 72.55
C VAL A 777 -74.15 -128.34 71.80
N ALA A 778 -73.19 -129.28 71.79
CA ALA A 778 -71.90 -129.09 71.12
C ALA A 778 -72.04 -128.98 69.59
N VAL A 779 -72.87 -129.83 68.97
CA VAL A 779 -73.13 -129.78 67.52
C VAL A 779 -73.84 -128.48 67.13
N GLN A 780 -74.85 -128.05 67.92
CA GLN A 780 -75.56 -126.79 67.67
C GLN A 780 -74.64 -125.57 67.76
N TYR A 781 -73.69 -125.57 68.70
CA TYR A 781 -72.68 -124.52 68.79
C TYR A 781 -71.77 -124.48 67.57
N LEU A 782 -71.26 -125.63 67.11
CA LEU A 782 -70.45 -125.73 65.90
C LEU A 782 -71.22 -125.30 64.64
N MET A 783 -72.50 -125.63 64.55
CA MET A 783 -73.39 -125.17 63.48
C MET A 783 -73.51 -123.64 63.46
N LYS A 784 -73.69 -123.01 64.63
CA LYS A 784 -73.78 -121.54 64.74
C LYS A 784 -72.46 -120.86 64.33
N LYS A 785 -71.31 -121.42 64.72
CA LYS A 785 -69.99 -120.96 64.26
C LYS A 785 -69.85 -121.07 62.74
N HIS A 786 -70.28 -122.18 62.15
CA HIS A 786 -70.24 -122.36 60.70
C HIS A 786 -71.13 -121.35 59.95
N GLN A 787 -72.33 -121.06 60.44
CA GLN A 787 -73.20 -120.00 59.88
C GLN A 787 -72.57 -118.61 59.95
N THR A 788 -71.78 -118.33 60.99
CA THR A 788 -71.04 -117.06 61.11
C THR A 788 -70.00 -116.94 60.01
N MET A 789 -69.22 -118.00 59.76
CA MET A 789 -68.25 -118.06 58.67
C MET A 789 -68.91 -117.92 57.28
N GLU A 790 -70.05 -118.59 57.04
CA GLU A 790 -70.79 -118.40 55.78
C GLU A 790 -71.20 -116.93 55.57
N SER A 791 -71.58 -116.24 56.65
CA SER A 791 -71.93 -114.82 56.60
C SER A 791 -70.70 -113.93 56.33
N GLU A 792 -69.54 -114.26 56.89
CA GLU A 792 -68.27 -113.58 56.59
C GLU A 792 -67.86 -113.75 55.12
N ILE A 793 -68.08 -114.93 54.53
CA ILE A 793 -67.81 -115.17 53.10
C ILE A 793 -68.68 -114.27 52.23
N VAL A 794 -69.98 -114.21 52.50
CA VAL A 794 -70.90 -113.35 51.76
C VAL A 794 -70.58 -111.86 51.95
N ALA A 795 -70.13 -111.45 53.14
CA ALA A 795 -69.76 -110.07 53.42
C ALA A 795 -68.46 -109.63 52.71
N HIS A 796 -67.56 -110.56 52.40
CA HIS A 796 -66.30 -110.27 51.68
C HIS A 796 -66.45 -110.27 50.15
N GLU A 797 -67.50 -110.88 49.59
CA GLU A 797 -67.73 -110.91 48.14
C GLU A 797 -67.71 -109.52 47.46
N PRO A 798 -68.33 -108.46 48.02
CA PRO A 798 -68.26 -107.12 47.42
C PRO A 798 -66.85 -106.53 47.32
N LEU A 799 -65.93 -106.91 48.22
CA LEU A 799 -64.52 -106.46 48.18
C LEU A 799 -63.76 -107.20 47.08
N ILE A 800 -63.97 -108.51 46.97
CA ILE A 800 -63.43 -109.32 45.87
C ILE A 800 -63.94 -108.82 44.51
N ASP A 801 -65.23 -108.49 44.41
CA ASP A 801 -65.84 -107.92 43.21
C ASP A 801 -65.28 -106.52 42.87
N TYR A 802 -64.93 -105.72 43.88
CA TYR A 802 -64.27 -104.42 43.67
C TYR A 802 -62.88 -104.60 43.03
N VAL A 803 -62.07 -105.51 43.57
CA VAL A 803 -60.74 -105.84 43.02
C VAL A 803 -60.88 -106.41 41.60
N ALA A 804 -61.86 -107.28 41.37
CA ALA A 804 -62.18 -107.83 40.05
C ALA A 804 -62.59 -106.75 39.03
N THR A 805 -63.46 -105.84 39.43
CA THR A 805 -63.89 -104.72 38.57
C THR A 805 -62.72 -103.78 38.24
N SER A 806 -61.81 -103.58 39.20
CA SER A 806 -60.59 -102.79 39.00
C SER A 806 -59.68 -103.44 37.95
N ALA A 807 -59.44 -104.75 38.06
CA ALA A 807 -58.70 -105.55 37.09
C ALA A 807 -59.29 -105.45 35.67
N GLU A 808 -60.60 -105.68 35.53
CA GLU A 808 -61.31 -105.62 34.26
C GLU A 808 -61.22 -104.24 33.60
N ARG A 809 -61.28 -103.17 34.40
CA ARG A 809 -61.10 -101.80 33.91
C ARG A 809 -59.68 -101.58 33.39
N MET A 810 -58.66 -102.03 34.12
CA MET A 810 -57.26 -101.90 33.71
C MET A 810 -56.99 -102.66 32.42
N VAL A 811 -57.50 -103.88 32.29
CA VAL A 811 -57.42 -104.71 31.07
C VAL A 811 -58.11 -104.02 29.88
N LYS A 812 -59.34 -103.52 30.09
CA LYS A 812 -60.08 -102.80 29.03
C LYS A 812 -59.38 -101.52 28.58
N ALA A 813 -58.70 -100.83 29.51
CA ALA A 813 -57.88 -99.67 29.22
C ALA A 813 -56.55 -100.02 28.52
N LYS A 814 -56.27 -101.30 28.25
CA LYS A 814 -55.01 -101.80 27.69
C LYS A 814 -53.80 -101.37 28.51
N HIS A 815 -53.94 -101.41 29.83
CA HIS A 815 -52.84 -101.16 30.75
C HIS A 815 -51.64 -102.07 30.41
N PHE A 816 -50.40 -101.59 30.52
CA PHE A 816 -49.23 -102.35 30.06
C PHE A 816 -49.06 -103.72 30.76
N ALA A 817 -49.54 -103.84 32.00
CA ALA A 817 -49.53 -105.08 32.80
C ALA A 817 -50.82 -105.93 32.65
N SER A 818 -51.62 -105.74 31.61
CA SER A 818 -52.94 -106.41 31.48
C SER A 818 -52.87 -107.94 31.55
N GLU A 819 -51.83 -108.56 30.98
CA GLU A 819 -51.68 -110.03 30.98
C GLU A 819 -51.49 -110.60 32.39
N ASP A 820 -50.59 -110.00 33.18
CA ASP A 820 -50.35 -110.39 34.58
C ASP A 820 -51.59 -110.13 35.46
N ILE A 821 -52.31 -109.03 35.19
CA ILE A 821 -53.53 -108.65 35.90
C ILE A 821 -54.64 -109.69 35.69
N GLU A 822 -54.85 -110.13 34.45
CA GLU A 822 -55.81 -111.19 34.10
C GLU A 822 -55.48 -112.51 34.80
N GLN A 823 -54.21 -112.91 34.81
CA GLN A 823 -53.77 -114.16 35.44
C GLN A 823 -54.12 -114.19 36.93
N ARG A 824 -53.80 -113.12 37.67
CA ARG A 824 -54.08 -113.02 39.12
C ARG A 824 -55.58 -112.96 39.41
N LEU A 825 -56.35 -112.27 38.58
CA LEU A 825 -57.82 -112.24 38.70
C LEU A 825 -58.41 -113.66 38.58
N GLN A 826 -57.90 -114.44 37.64
CA GLN A 826 -58.35 -115.82 37.43
C GLN A 826 -58.02 -116.72 38.64
N GLU A 827 -56.87 -116.50 39.28
CA GLU A 827 -56.49 -117.18 40.53
C GLU A 827 -57.46 -116.85 41.66
N LEU A 828 -57.76 -115.56 41.91
CA LEU A 828 -58.68 -115.10 42.94
C LEU A 828 -60.07 -115.75 42.81
N HIS A 829 -60.63 -115.75 41.59
CA HIS A 829 -61.91 -116.41 41.31
C HIS A 829 -61.88 -117.92 41.60
N THR A 830 -60.79 -118.59 41.22
CA THR A 830 -60.64 -120.04 41.43
C THR A 830 -60.61 -120.38 42.92
N GLN A 831 -59.85 -119.63 43.72
CA GLN A 831 -59.72 -119.84 45.15
C GLN A 831 -61.03 -119.57 45.92
N LEU A 832 -61.78 -118.54 45.54
CA LEU A 832 -63.07 -118.22 46.17
C LEU A 832 -64.10 -119.35 45.97
N GLN A 833 -64.16 -119.93 44.76
CA GLN A 833 -65.06 -121.04 44.46
C GLN A 833 -64.74 -122.28 45.30
N GLU A 834 -63.46 -122.55 45.53
CA GLU A 834 -63.02 -123.66 46.39
C GLU A 834 -63.46 -123.47 47.84
N LEU A 835 -63.28 -122.26 48.40
CA LEU A 835 -63.71 -121.92 49.76
C LEU A 835 -65.23 -122.14 49.95
N LYS A 836 -66.05 -121.65 49.01
CA LYS A 836 -67.51 -121.84 49.01
C LYS A 836 -67.92 -123.32 49.02
N LYS A 837 -67.21 -124.14 48.23
CA LYS A 837 -67.46 -125.58 48.16
C LYS A 837 -67.15 -126.27 49.49
N LEU A 838 -66.01 -125.97 50.12
CA LEU A 838 -65.62 -126.55 51.41
C LEU A 838 -66.65 -126.19 52.51
N ALA A 839 -67.09 -124.94 52.55
CA ALA A 839 -68.09 -124.50 53.51
C ALA A 839 -69.40 -125.29 53.36
N SER A 840 -69.91 -125.43 52.13
CA SER A 840 -71.14 -126.19 51.85
C SER A 840 -71.06 -127.66 52.32
N VAL A 841 -69.93 -128.33 52.12
CA VAL A 841 -69.73 -129.73 52.55
C VAL A 841 -69.80 -129.85 54.06
N ARG A 842 -69.15 -128.93 54.80
CA ARG A 842 -69.12 -128.95 56.27
C ARG A 842 -70.51 -128.75 56.89
N LYS A 843 -71.31 -127.84 56.32
CA LYS A 843 -72.70 -127.59 56.75
C LYS A 843 -73.55 -128.86 56.80
N LYS A 844 -73.48 -129.66 55.73
CA LYS A 844 -74.26 -130.89 55.60
C LYS A 844 -73.91 -131.89 56.71
N LYS A 845 -72.61 -132.11 56.96
CA LYS A 845 -72.17 -133.05 58.00
C LYS A 845 -72.59 -132.63 59.40
N LEU A 846 -72.54 -131.32 59.71
CA LEU A 846 -72.99 -130.81 61.00
C LEU A 846 -74.51 -130.97 61.17
N GLN A 847 -75.31 -130.86 60.12
CA GLN A 847 -76.76 -131.08 60.18
C GLN A 847 -77.10 -132.53 60.52
N GLU A 848 -76.45 -133.49 59.85
CA GLU A 848 -76.60 -134.92 60.12
C GLU A 848 -76.28 -135.23 61.60
N SER A 849 -75.20 -134.66 62.14
CA SER A 849 -74.84 -134.89 63.56
C SER A 849 -75.85 -134.34 64.58
N VAL A 850 -76.59 -133.25 64.26
CA VAL A 850 -77.66 -132.73 65.13
C VAL A 850 -78.81 -133.73 65.24
N GLU A 851 -79.20 -134.34 64.12
CA GLU A 851 -80.32 -135.30 64.07
C GLU A 851 -80.02 -136.53 64.93
N ALA A 852 -78.79 -137.06 64.88
CA ALA A 852 -78.32 -138.16 65.71
C ALA A 852 -78.50 -137.92 67.21
N GLN A 853 -78.02 -136.76 67.67
CA GLN A 853 -77.93 -136.45 69.11
C GLN A 853 -79.31 -136.19 69.73
N LYS A 854 -80.29 -135.73 68.95
CA LYS A 854 -81.68 -135.60 69.41
C LYS A 854 -82.29 -136.96 69.77
N PHE A 855 -82.11 -137.96 68.90
CA PHE A 855 -82.64 -139.30 69.12
C PHE A 855 -82.12 -139.94 70.41
N TYR A 856 -80.81 -139.83 70.68
CA TYR A 856 -80.23 -140.40 71.90
C TYR A 856 -80.73 -139.76 73.18
N THR A 857 -81.13 -138.49 73.13
CA THR A 857 -81.69 -137.80 74.29
C THR A 857 -83.07 -138.36 74.63
N GLU A 858 -83.94 -138.55 73.64
CA GLU A 858 -85.30 -139.09 73.85
C GLU A 858 -85.29 -140.54 74.37
N VAL A 859 -84.37 -141.39 73.87
CA VAL A 859 -84.19 -142.77 74.39
C VAL A 859 -83.90 -142.74 75.89
N SER A 860 -83.00 -141.88 76.32
CA SER A 860 -82.58 -141.79 77.72
C SER A 860 -83.73 -141.35 78.64
N GLU A 861 -84.62 -140.49 78.16
CA GLU A 861 -85.80 -140.03 78.92
C GLU A 861 -86.82 -141.17 79.10
N ALA A 862 -87.04 -141.98 78.06
CA ALA A 862 -87.95 -143.11 78.13
C ALA A 862 -87.50 -144.19 79.12
N ASP A 863 -86.20 -144.48 79.18
CA ASP A 863 -85.63 -145.43 80.13
C ASP A 863 -85.84 -145.00 81.59
N MET A 864 -85.65 -143.72 81.91
CA MET A 864 -85.84 -143.20 83.27
C MET A 864 -87.29 -143.29 83.75
N TRP A 865 -88.24 -142.99 82.86
CA TRP A 865 -89.66 -143.04 83.20
C TRP A 865 -90.11 -144.45 83.60
N MET A 866 -89.62 -145.48 82.91
CA MET A 866 -89.99 -146.87 83.18
C MET A 866 -89.49 -147.37 84.55
N GLU A 867 -88.27 -147.00 84.95
CA GLU A 867 -87.74 -147.43 86.26
C GLU A 867 -88.55 -146.90 87.45
N GLU A 868 -89.18 -145.73 87.31
CA GLU A 868 -89.97 -145.12 88.39
C GLU A 868 -91.25 -145.92 88.74
N LYS A 869 -91.85 -146.64 87.77
CA LYS A 869 -93.15 -147.33 87.97
C LYS A 869 -93.01 -148.76 88.53
N MET A 870 -91.84 -149.37 88.42
CA MET A 870 -91.57 -150.75 88.86
C MET A 870 -91.83 -151.07 90.34
N PRO A 871 -91.47 -150.20 91.33
CA PRO A 871 -91.59 -150.56 92.75
C PRO A 871 -93.04 -150.72 93.21
N VAL A 872 -93.95 -149.94 92.63
CA VAL A 872 -95.37 -149.93 93.02
C VAL A 872 -96.07 -151.23 92.62
N LEU A 873 -95.66 -151.83 91.49
CA LEU A 873 -96.24 -153.06 90.97
C LEU A 873 -95.89 -154.31 91.80
N ASN A 874 -94.75 -154.29 92.52
CA ASN A 874 -94.20 -155.47 93.22
C ASN A 874 -94.51 -155.59 94.73
N SER A 875 -95.34 -154.74 95.33
CA SER A 875 -95.62 -154.75 96.78
C SER A 875 -96.41 -155.98 97.32
N PRO A 876 -96.07 -156.63 98.45
CA PRO A 876 -96.78 -157.82 98.95
C PRO A 876 -97.99 -157.54 99.87
N ASP A 877 -98.37 -156.28 100.12
CA ASP A 877 -99.51 -155.94 100.99
C ASP A 877 -100.84 -155.95 100.20
N TYR A 878 -101.78 -156.80 100.64
CA TYR A 878 -103.06 -157.03 99.97
C TYR A 878 -104.28 -156.59 100.79
N GLY A 879 -104.14 -156.13 102.04
CA GLY A 879 -105.24 -155.65 102.89
C GLY A 879 -105.61 -156.59 104.06
N LYS A 880 -106.03 -156.02 105.21
CA LYS A 880 -106.27 -156.74 106.49
C LYS A 880 -107.75 -157.03 106.77
N ASP A 881 -108.63 -156.41 105.99
CA ASP A 881 -110.07 -156.57 106.02
C ASP A 881 -110.61 -156.27 104.62
N GLU A 882 -111.90 -156.53 104.40
CA GLU A 882 -112.55 -156.38 103.11
C GLU A 882 -112.48 -154.93 102.57
N GLU A 883 -112.56 -153.93 103.46
CA GLU A 883 -112.48 -152.51 103.09
C GLU A 883 -111.08 -152.13 102.61
N ALA A 884 -110.01 -152.62 103.24
CA ALA A 884 -108.62 -152.33 102.84
C ALA A 884 -108.24 -152.90 101.47
N VAL A 885 -108.68 -154.12 101.16
CA VAL A 885 -108.43 -154.76 99.86
C VAL A 885 -109.04 -153.92 98.72
N GLN A 886 -110.23 -153.36 98.94
CA GLN A 886 -110.95 -152.59 97.93
C GLN A 886 -110.28 -151.23 97.61
N VAL A 887 -109.56 -150.65 98.57
CA VAL A 887 -108.75 -149.44 98.36
C VAL A 887 -107.54 -149.74 97.47
N TYR A 888 -106.87 -150.87 97.65
CA TYR A 888 -105.70 -151.23 96.84
C TYR A 888 -106.05 -151.56 95.39
N ILE A 889 -107.23 -152.15 95.16
CA ILE A 889 -107.78 -152.37 93.82
C ILE A 889 -107.92 -151.03 93.08
N LYS A 890 -108.51 -150.01 93.70
CA LYS A 890 -108.65 -148.66 93.11
C LYS A 890 -107.31 -147.99 92.79
N LYS A 891 -106.28 -148.18 93.63
CA LYS A 891 -104.94 -147.62 93.34
C LYS A 891 -104.31 -148.28 92.12
N LEU A 892 -104.48 -149.59 91.94
CA LEU A 892 -103.95 -150.30 90.78
C LEU A 892 -104.63 -149.86 89.47
N ASP A 893 -105.95 -149.59 89.49
CA ASP A 893 -106.67 -149.05 88.32
C ASP A 893 -106.07 -147.72 87.81
N THR A 894 -105.55 -146.90 88.74
CA THR A 894 -104.96 -145.60 88.37
C THR A 894 -103.60 -145.80 87.69
N LEU A 895 -102.77 -146.72 88.20
CA LEU A 895 -101.44 -147.01 87.67
C LEU A 895 -101.51 -147.72 86.30
N GLU A 896 -102.48 -148.61 86.09
CA GLU A 896 -102.73 -149.24 84.79
C GLU A 896 -102.97 -148.18 83.70
N ARG A 897 -103.76 -147.15 84.02
CA ARG A 897 -104.05 -146.05 83.09
C ARG A 897 -102.83 -145.21 82.76
N ASP A 898 -101.95 -144.97 83.74
CA ASP A 898 -100.70 -144.23 83.53
C ASP A 898 -99.71 -145.01 82.65
N ILE A 899 -99.62 -146.32 82.83
CA ILE A 899 -98.83 -147.20 81.96
C ILE A 899 -99.42 -147.13 80.56
N GLU A 900 -100.71 -147.38 80.38
CA GLU A 900 -101.36 -147.41 79.06
C GLU A 900 -101.19 -146.09 78.27
N ASN A 901 -101.24 -144.95 78.95
CA ASN A 901 -101.01 -143.63 78.32
C ASN A 901 -99.57 -143.43 77.80
N TYR A 902 -98.55 -144.01 78.45
CA TYR A 902 -97.15 -143.82 78.06
C TYR A 902 -96.75 -144.59 76.80
N ASN A 903 -97.60 -145.51 76.34
CA ASN A 903 -97.41 -146.25 75.10
C ASN A 903 -97.21 -145.32 73.88
N ASN A 904 -97.83 -144.14 73.89
CA ASN A 904 -97.67 -143.15 72.83
C ASN A 904 -96.22 -142.65 72.72
N ASN A 905 -95.54 -142.43 73.84
CA ASN A 905 -94.15 -141.95 73.84
C ASN A 905 -93.19 -143.02 73.26
N ILE A 906 -93.44 -144.29 73.55
CA ILE A 906 -92.70 -145.42 72.95
C ILE A 906 -92.94 -145.49 71.43
N ALA A 907 -94.18 -145.23 70.98
CA ALA A 907 -94.51 -145.19 69.56
C ALA A 907 -93.85 -144.02 68.81
N GLU A 908 -93.76 -142.84 69.43
CA GLU A 908 -93.09 -141.65 68.87
C GLU A 908 -91.59 -141.89 68.71
N LEU A 909 -90.92 -142.45 69.73
CA LEU A 909 -89.52 -142.89 69.65
C LEU A 909 -89.28 -143.88 68.51
N GLY A 910 -90.23 -144.81 68.28
CA GLY A 910 -90.19 -145.74 67.16
C GLY A 910 -90.43 -145.10 65.79
N SER A 911 -91.11 -143.95 65.73
CA SER A 911 -91.24 -143.18 64.48
C SER A 911 -89.94 -142.44 64.16
N LEU A 912 -89.29 -141.84 65.15
CA LEU A 912 -88.02 -141.11 65.00
C LEU A 912 -86.88 -142.05 64.61
N GLN A 913 -86.80 -143.21 65.25
CA GLN A 913 -85.86 -144.29 64.89
C GLN A 913 -86.00 -144.68 63.41
N ARG A 914 -87.24 -144.90 62.93
CA ARG A 914 -87.51 -145.30 61.53
C ARG A 914 -87.10 -144.21 60.55
N SER A 915 -87.43 -142.95 60.82
CA SER A 915 -87.08 -141.82 59.95
C SER A 915 -85.57 -141.66 59.78
N LEU A 916 -84.80 -141.81 60.86
CA LEU A 916 -83.34 -141.69 60.81
C LEU A 916 -82.70 -142.84 60.03
N VAL A 917 -83.22 -144.06 60.17
CA VAL A 917 -82.73 -145.22 59.42
C VAL A 917 -83.06 -145.14 57.93
N GLU A 918 -84.28 -144.73 57.56
CA GLU A 918 -84.68 -144.58 56.15
C GLU A 918 -83.86 -143.52 55.41
N LYS A 919 -83.43 -142.47 56.12
CA LYS A 919 -82.54 -141.43 55.58
C LYS A 919 -81.08 -141.89 55.43
N GLY A 920 -80.74 -143.13 55.79
CA GLY A 920 -79.37 -143.64 55.72
C GLY A 920 -78.42 -142.89 56.66
N HIS A 921 -78.93 -142.44 57.80
CA HIS A 921 -78.16 -141.68 58.79
C HIS A 921 -76.91 -142.47 59.23
N TYR A 922 -75.78 -141.79 59.46
CA TYR A 922 -74.48 -142.46 59.68
C TYR A 922 -74.48 -143.42 60.90
N ASP A 923 -75.32 -143.16 61.91
CA ASP A 923 -75.40 -143.94 63.17
C ASP A 923 -76.62 -144.88 63.26
N SER A 924 -77.21 -145.23 62.11
CA SER A 924 -78.48 -145.97 62.00
C SER A 924 -78.55 -147.29 62.79
N GLU A 925 -77.43 -147.99 62.95
CA GLU A 925 -77.38 -149.31 63.59
C GLU A 925 -77.47 -149.22 65.13
N ASN A 926 -76.82 -148.22 65.72
CA ASN A 926 -76.90 -147.96 67.15
C ASN A 926 -78.28 -147.40 67.55
N ILE A 927 -78.86 -146.54 66.71
CA ILE A 927 -80.22 -146.00 66.88
C ILE A 927 -81.27 -147.13 67.00
N LYS A 928 -81.19 -148.18 66.14
CA LYS A 928 -82.09 -149.35 66.22
C LYS A 928 -81.97 -150.10 67.54
N LYS A 929 -80.73 -150.39 67.96
CA LYS A 929 -80.45 -151.20 69.15
C LYS A 929 -80.99 -150.58 70.44
N GLN A 930 -80.87 -149.26 70.57
CA GLN A 930 -81.35 -148.53 71.74
C GLN A 930 -82.89 -148.54 71.83
N HIS A 931 -83.58 -148.38 70.71
CA HIS A 931 -85.04 -148.44 70.66
C HIS A 931 -85.59 -149.82 71.09
N GLU A 932 -84.99 -150.93 70.62
CA GLU A 932 -85.42 -152.29 71.00
C GLU A 932 -85.32 -152.56 72.52
N SER A 933 -84.29 -152.02 73.17
CA SER A 933 -84.10 -152.12 74.63
C SER A 933 -85.26 -151.46 75.39
N VAL A 934 -85.64 -150.25 75.01
CA VAL A 934 -86.71 -149.48 75.65
C VAL A 934 -88.06 -150.20 75.51
N VAL A 935 -88.39 -150.69 74.31
CA VAL A 935 -89.65 -151.44 74.06
C VAL A 935 -89.75 -152.71 74.92
N THR A 936 -88.63 -153.41 75.10
CA THR A 936 -88.62 -154.66 75.88
C THR A 936 -88.91 -154.42 77.36
N LYS A 937 -88.31 -153.37 77.96
CA LYS A 937 -88.56 -153.00 79.36
C LYS A 937 -90.01 -152.58 79.59
N TYR A 938 -90.60 -151.86 78.64
CA TYR A 938 -91.97 -151.38 78.74
C TYR A 938 -92.98 -152.53 78.83
N SER A 939 -92.82 -153.57 78.01
CA SER A 939 -93.66 -154.78 78.03
C SER A 939 -93.64 -155.50 79.39
N HIS A 940 -92.48 -155.53 80.07
CA HIS A 940 -92.35 -156.19 81.37
C HIS A 940 -93.18 -155.51 82.48
N ILE A 941 -93.26 -154.18 82.46
CA ILE A 941 -94.08 -153.39 83.40
C ILE A 941 -95.57 -153.73 83.25
N GLN A 942 -96.05 -153.98 82.02
CA GLN A 942 -97.44 -154.35 81.78
C GLN A 942 -97.81 -155.71 82.41
N GLU A 943 -96.93 -156.71 82.35
CA GLU A 943 -97.17 -158.04 82.92
C GLU A 943 -97.31 -158.03 84.45
N LEU A 944 -96.44 -157.30 85.15
CA LEU A 944 -96.46 -157.21 86.62
C LEU A 944 -97.76 -156.59 87.14
N THR A 945 -98.33 -155.67 86.36
CA THR A 945 -99.59 -155.00 86.71
C THR A 945 -100.78 -155.97 86.73
N ILE A 946 -100.85 -156.86 85.75
CA ILE A 946 -101.88 -157.90 85.66
C ILE A 946 -101.80 -158.87 86.84
N GLN A 947 -100.59 -159.30 87.22
CA GLN A 947 -100.40 -160.25 88.33
C GLN A 947 -100.89 -159.67 89.66
N ARG A 948 -100.58 -158.40 89.93
CA ARG A 948 -100.99 -157.72 91.17
C ARG A 948 -102.51 -157.65 91.33
N ARG A 949 -103.24 -157.45 90.23
CA ARG A 949 -104.71 -157.37 90.21
C ARG A 949 -105.37 -158.68 90.64
N SER A 950 -104.84 -159.82 90.20
CA SER A 950 -105.41 -161.14 90.53
C SER A 950 -105.40 -161.40 92.05
N MET A 951 -104.27 -161.15 92.72
CA MET A 951 -104.09 -161.46 94.15
C MET A 951 -104.97 -160.61 95.07
N LEU A 952 -105.17 -159.34 94.72
CA LEU A 952 -106.08 -158.47 95.47
C LEU A 952 -107.54 -158.98 95.43
N ASN A 953 -108.00 -159.49 94.29
CA ASN A 953 -109.37 -160.01 94.15
C ASN A 953 -109.61 -161.29 94.96
N ASP A 954 -108.63 -162.20 95.03
CA ASP A 954 -108.75 -163.44 95.80
C ASP A 954 -108.82 -163.17 97.31
N THR A 955 -108.04 -162.19 97.78
CA THR A 955 -108.01 -161.77 99.20
C THR A 955 -109.37 -161.21 99.64
N LYS A 956 -110.10 -160.52 98.75
CA LYS A 956 -111.44 -160.00 99.04
C LYS A 956 -112.45 -161.10 99.37
N LYS A 957 -112.51 -162.16 98.55
CA LYS A 957 -113.48 -163.27 98.69
C LYS A 957 -113.32 -164.02 100.02
N LEU A 958 -112.10 -164.10 100.54
CA LEU A 958 -111.82 -164.76 101.81
C LEU A 958 -112.52 -164.06 102.99
N TYR A 959 -112.53 -162.72 103.00
CA TYR A 959 -113.15 -161.95 104.07
C TYR A 959 -114.68 -161.95 104.01
N GLU A 960 -115.28 -162.03 102.81
CA GLU A 960 -116.75 -162.17 102.65
C GLU A 960 -117.28 -163.48 103.29
N TYR A 961 -116.53 -164.58 103.20
CA TYR A 961 -116.89 -165.89 103.76
C TYR A 961 -116.95 -165.92 105.29
N TYR A 962 -116.03 -165.23 105.97
CA TYR A 962 -115.99 -165.23 107.45
C TYR A 962 -117.21 -164.58 108.09
N ARG A 963 -117.87 -163.65 107.38
CA ARG A 963 -119.08 -162.97 107.85
C ARG A 963 -120.30 -163.91 107.92
N GLU A 964 -120.48 -164.78 106.93
CA GLU A 964 -121.66 -165.65 106.80
C GLU A 964 -121.72 -166.76 107.88
N VAL A 965 -120.56 -167.25 108.34
CA VAL A 965 -120.48 -168.29 109.38
C VAL A 965 -120.93 -167.78 110.76
N GLY A 966 -120.78 -166.48 111.02
CA GLY A 966 -121.17 -165.86 112.30
C GLY A 966 -122.68 -165.85 112.54
N GLU A 967 -123.48 -165.67 111.49
CA GLU A 967 -124.95 -165.49 111.58
C GLU A 967 -125.69 -166.79 111.91
N VAL A 968 -125.19 -167.94 111.45
CA VAL A 968 -125.81 -169.27 111.66
C VAL A 968 -125.68 -169.75 113.11
N THR A 969 -124.62 -169.35 113.80
CA THR A 969 -124.32 -169.81 115.16
C THR A 969 -125.27 -169.23 116.21
N THR A 970 -125.74 -168.00 115.99
CA THR A 970 -126.67 -167.30 116.89
C THR A 970 -128.08 -167.93 116.86
N TRP A 971 -128.51 -168.41 115.69
CA TRP A 971 -129.84 -168.97 115.45
C TRP A 971 -130.11 -170.29 116.21
N ILE A 972 -129.10 -171.15 116.39
CA ILE A 972 -129.23 -172.45 117.08
C ILE A 972 -129.49 -172.30 118.59
N SER A 973 -129.08 -171.18 119.19
CA SER A 973 -129.07 -171.02 120.66
C SER A 973 -130.45 -170.70 121.25
N GLU A 974 -131.36 -170.10 120.47
CA GLU A 974 -132.65 -169.60 120.99
C GLU A 974 -133.72 -170.69 121.14
N HIS A 975 -133.67 -171.78 120.35
CA HIS A 975 -134.73 -172.79 120.33
C HIS A 975 -134.62 -173.86 121.44
N ILE A 976 -133.48 -173.99 122.12
CA ILE A 976 -133.28 -174.95 123.22
C ILE A 976 -134.00 -174.52 124.51
N VAL A 977 -134.19 -173.21 124.71
CA VAL A 977 -134.74 -172.65 125.97
C VAL A 977 -136.25 -172.91 126.11
N THR A 978 -136.98 -173.06 125.02
CA THR A 978 -138.46 -173.20 125.04
C THR A 978 -138.94 -174.60 125.47
N ALA A 979 -138.07 -175.62 125.56
CA ALA A 979 -138.45 -177.02 125.79
C ALA A 979 -138.58 -177.48 127.27
N SER A 980 -138.51 -176.60 128.29
CA SER A 980 -138.18 -177.00 129.68
C SER A 980 -139.11 -176.54 130.84
N SER A 981 -140.39 -176.18 130.67
CA SER A 981 -141.25 -175.65 131.77
C SER A 981 -142.53 -176.48 132.05
N GLU A 982 -142.70 -176.94 133.31
CA GLU A 982 -143.78 -177.82 133.84
C GLU A 982 -144.88 -177.06 134.64
N ASP A 983 -145.71 -176.26 133.97
CA ASP A 983 -146.93 -175.65 134.55
C ASP A 983 -148.17 -176.16 133.78
N TYR A 984 -148.99 -177.00 134.44
CA TYR A 984 -150.12 -177.72 133.85
C TYR A 984 -151.45 -177.01 134.19
N GLY A 985 -151.92 -176.12 133.31
CA GLY A 985 -153.08 -175.25 133.59
C GLY A 985 -154.18 -175.26 132.53
N GLN A 986 -155.20 -176.11 132.76
CA GLN A 986 -156.67 -175.89 132.71
C GLN A 986 -157.40 -175.08 131.60
N ASP A 987 -156.74 -174.74 130.52
CA ASP A 987 -157.28 -174.53 129.18
C ASP A 987 -156.24 -175.15 128.23
N LEU A 988 -156.59 -175.79 127.11
CA LEU A 988 -155.54 -176.29 126.19
C LEU A 988 -154.96 -175.10 125.38
N GLU A 989 -154.35 -174.19 126.12
CA GLU A 989 -153.75 -172.91 125.76
C GLU A 989 -152.21 -173.01 125.67
N HIS A 990 -151.66 -174.22 125.47
CA HIS A 990 -150.20 -174.45 125.49
C HIS A 990 -149.72 -175.60 124.59
N VAL A 991 -150.51 -175.99 123.58
CA VAL A 991 -150.13 -177.06 122.66
C VAL A 991 -150.58 -176.69 121.26
N GLU A 992 -149.63 -176.74 120.34
CA GLU A 992 -149.69 -176.56 118.89
C GLU A 992 -149.33 -175.16 118.35
N VAL A 993 -148.08 -174.97 117.89
CA VAL A 993 -147.52 -175.44 116.59
C VAL A 993 -148.00 -174.50 115.47
N SER A 994 -147.24 -174.04 114.50
CA SER A 994 -145.84 -174.14 114.13
C SER A 994 -145.72 -173.38 112.81
N SER A 995 -144.56 -172.80 112.56
CA SER A 995 -143.84 -172.83 111.27
C SER A 995 -142.38 -172.52 111.54
#